data_AF-A0A969NVF7-F1
#
_entry.id   AF-A0A969NVF7-F1
#
_cell.length_a   1.000
_cell.length_b   1.000
_cell.length_c   1.000
_cell.angle_alpha   90.00
_cell.angle_beta   90.00
_cell.angle_gamma   90.00
#
_symmetry.space_group_name_H-M   'P 1'
#
loop_
_entity.id
_entity.type
_entity.pdbx_description
1 polymer ?
#
loop_
_entity_poly.entity_id
_entity_poly.type
_entity_poly.pdbx_seq_one_letter_code
_entity_poly.pdbx_strand_id
1 'polypeptide(L)'
;MSLNSQLLEQVISQGKTQWLREYLSENLPALNLPDANYQAWFDDFIQFLKSKGLSQPSQQKNRITDVRNAIKVLDPNHPALDVIKFSRETWVKINEADRDRIAERSTKLIDNPDAIVNTAIELIKTNNWSDIAAGLAVLTGRRCGEIIKTAQFEYKTAHSVTFKGALKRGSEPVELVFEIPTLCQADLIIKAIDCLRLQLGDEVRSLSIGQINQRYEERVANKCDRHFSYLVPPRDGKDKLYSHLFRAVYATIACYWYCPPSVPEMEFRAAIQGHYKLLKEKNDDLRRSLAASRHYFDYKIDNGLGNIDGKLGIKLSLPRVKVIEQFQARFKELADHHEQNQVKTTSVKSSSKSKSIMNTNQQSNSLSDAVVSLQLSLSRLETISSLLNLPPAATINTLVDWAEAGASLARHLEIDNPTPEALSDHVKELEQNYVFLSSNTKSLPSETTTHTQPGSMSNDEQKRLLISVASLSNSVEFLTRALVEGKSYSTDFSQSDREPVANRHPKHERQLKDHDRPDVYSHNLTKIMQSKETSNSQKKPRKTSSENRGRDSSKVMIQDINNAIDAVMKFNDAPGRPHKQKFRINIQTLYDLTNRAKNSISKVLSERNEEIESHHERHQLDAYHNKSRKDEQGNFYLPIKSETEIDYQKLTERDLISLYPLSSSSP
;
A
#
# COMPACT_ATOMS: atom_id res chain seq x y z
N MET A 1 -34.32 3.06 36.60
CA MET A 1 -33.66 4.37 36.62
C MET A 1 -33.45 4.80 35.18
N SER A 2 -34.03 5.93 34.75
CA SER A 2 -33.78 6.48 33.42
C SER A 2 -32.33 6.96 33.36
N LEU A 3 -31.54 6.41 32.45
CA LEU A 3 -30.18 6.88 32.17
C LEU A 3 -30.24 8.34 31.70
N ASN A 4 -29.36 9.19 32.23
CA ASN A 4 -29.22 10.57 31.77
C ASN A 4 -29.06 10.59 30.24
N SER A 5 -29.89 11.35 29.53
CA SER A 5 -29.92 11.42 28.07
C SER A 5 -28.55 11.74 27.46
N GLN A 6 -27.74 12.59 28.10
CA GLN A 6 -26.37 12.89 27.63
C GLN A 6 -25.41 11.71 27.81
N LEU A 7 -25.55 10.96 28.90
CA LEU A 7 -24.74 9.76 29.14
C LEU A 7 -25.10 8.67 28.13
N LEU A 8 -26.39 8.52 27.82
CA LEU A 8 -26.87 7.57 26.83
C LEU A 8 -26.31 7.87 25.43
N GLU A 9 -26.30 9.14 25.00
CA GLU A 9 -25.68 9.53 23.74
C GLU A 9 -24.17 9.23 23.70
N GLN A 10 -23.44 9.51 24.79
CA GLN A 10 -22.01 9.20 24.88
C GLN A 10 -21.73 7.70 24.78
N VAL A 11 -22.58 6.89 25.39
CA VAL A 11 -22.48 5.43 25.39
C VAL A 11 -22.79 4.87 24.00
N ILE A 12 -23.86 5.34 23.36
CA ILE A 12 -24.24 4.96 22.00
C ILE A 12 -23.13 5.35 21.01
N SER A 13 -22.47 6.50 21.20
CA SER A 13 -21.38 6.96 20.32
C SER A 13 -20.17 6.01 20.25
N GLN A 14 -20.02 5.09 21.21
CA GLN A 14 -18.98 4.05 21.17
C GLN A 14 -19.22 3.00 20.07
N GLY A 15 -20.46 2.85 19.59
CA GLY A 15 -20.80 1.98 18.47
C GLY A 15 -20.26 2.52 17.14
N LYS A 16 -19.42 1.73 16.45
CA LYS A 16 -18.83 2.15 15.16
C LYS A 16 -19.77 2.09 13.96
N THR A 17 -20.79 1.25 14.01
CA THR A 17 -21.78 1.07 12.94
C THR A 17 -23.15 1.49 13.43
N GLN A 18 -24.01 1.98 12.54
CA GLN A 18 -25.37 2.40 12.90
C GLN A 18 -26.14 1.28 13.61
N TRP A 19 -26.14 0.06 13.05
CA TRP A 19 -26.80 -1.09 13.68
C TRP A 19 -26.25 -1.44 15.06
N LEU A 20 -24.98 -1.14 15.35
CA LEU A 20 -24.41 -1.37 16.69
C LEU A 20 -24.86 -0.28 17.66
N ARG A 21 -24.99 0.95 17.18
CA ARG A 21 -25.54 2.07 17.96
C ARG A 21 -27.00 1.79 18.34
N GLU A 22 -27.80 1.32 17.39
CA GLU A 22 -29.18 0.88 17.61
C GLU A 22 -29.24 -0.24 18.65
N TYR A 23 -28.44 -1.30 18.46
CA TYR A 23 -28.36 -2.40 19.42
C TYR A 23 -27.98 -1.92 20.84
N LEU A 24 -26.98 -1.04 20.96
CA LEU A 24 -26.57 -0.46 22.24
C LEU A 24 -27.70 0.37 22.87
N SER A 25 -28.44 1.14 22.08
CA SER A 25 -29.54 1.95 22.60
C SER A 25 -30.68 1.11 23.17
N GLU A 26 -30.98 -0.03 22.54
CA GLU A 26 -32.09 -0.91 22.93
C GLU A 26 -31.71 -1.87 24.07
N ASN A 27 -30.52 -2.47 24.00
CA ASN A 27 -30.19 -3.64 24.81
C ASN A 27 -29.28 -3.32 26.00
N LEU A 28 -28.53 -2.23 25.95
CA LEU A 28 -27.60 -1.88 27.03
C LEU A 28 -28.29 -1.50 28.35
N PRO A 29 -29.47 -0.84 28.37
CA PRO A 29 -30.19 -0.59 29.62
C PRO A 29 -30.52 -1.85 30.43
N ALA A 30 -30.68 -3.00 29.75
CA ALA A 30 -30.95 -4.29 30.41
C ALA A 30 -29.80 -4.76 31.30
N LEU A 31 -28.56 -4.29 31.08
CA LEU A 31 -27.41 -4.62 31.92
C LEU A 31 -27.46 -3.96 33.30
N ASN A 32 -28.25 -2.91 33.49
CA ASN A 32 -28.38 -2.20 34.77
C ASN A 32 -29.53 -2.74 35.65
N LEU A 33 -30.19 -3.83 35.24
CA LEU A 33 -31.25 -4.47 36.03
C LEU A 33 -30.63 -5.28 37.18
N PRO A 34 -31.24 -5.31 38.39
CA PRO A 34 -30.69 -6.02 39.55
C PRO A 34 -30.44 -7.52 39.29
N ASP A 35 -31.30 -8.14 38.49
CA ASP A 35 -31.25 -9.58 38.14
C ASP A 35 -30.69 -9.81 36.73
N ALA A 36 -29.90 -8.88 36.20
CA ALA A 36 -29.36 -8.97 34.85
C ALA A 36 -28.46 -10.21 34.69
N ASN A 37 -28.83 -11.10 33.77
CA ASN A 37 -28.00 -12.23 33.37
C ASN A 37 -27.01 -11.79 32.27
N TYR A 38 -25.81 -11.40 32.68
CA TYR A 38 -24.77 -10.90 31.76
C TYR A 38 -24.32 -11.94 30.74
N GLN A 39 -24.37 -13.23 31.08
CA GLN A 39 -23.98 -14.30 30.18
C GLN A 39 -25.02 -14.46 29.07
N ALA A 40 -26.30 -14.53 29.42
CA ALA A 40 -27.39 -14.59 28.45
C ALA A 40 -27.37 -13.38 27.52
N TRP A 41 -27.18 -12.17 28.08
CA TRP A 41 -27.04 -10.95 27.28
C TRP A 41 -25.87 -11.03 26.29
N PHE A 42 -24.71 -11.55 26.73
CA PHE A 42 -23.55 -11.70 25.86
C PHE A 42 -23.79 -12.73 24.76
N ASP A 43 -24.43 -13.85 25.09
CA ASP A 43 -24.76 -14.90 24.12
C ASP A 43 -25.73 -14.36 23.05
N ASP A 44 -26.74 -13.59 23.46
CA ASP A 44 -27.67 -12.91 22.55
C ASP A 44 -26.93 -11.90 21.65
N PHE A 45 -26.00 -11.14 22.21
CA PHE A 45 -25.16 -10.23 21.42
C PHE A 45 -24.30 -10.99 20.39
N ILE A 46 -23.73 -12.14 20.76
CA ILE A 46 -22.96 -12.97 19.83
C ILE A 46 -23.86 -13.51 18.71
N GLN A 47 -25.10 -13.91 19.02
CA GLN A 47 -26.07 -14.32 17.99
C GLN A 47 -26.46 -13.15 17.08
N PHE A 48 -26.64 -11.96 17.65
CA PHE A 48 -26.86 -10.75 16.87
C PHE A 48 -25.69 -10.46 15.91
N LEU A 49 -24.43 -10.57 16.37
CA LEU A 49 -23.28 -10.43 15.48
C LEU A 49 -23.26 -11.49 14.36
N LYS A 50 -23.62 -12.74 14.66
CA LYS A 50 -23.76 -13.80 13.63
C LYS A 50 -24.85 -13.44 12.62
N SER A 51 -25.98 -12.89 13.05
CA SER A 51 -27.06 -12.45 12.15
C SER A 51 -26.60 -11.34 11.19
N LYS A 52 -25.60 -10.54 11.58
CA LYS A 52 -24.94 -9.53 10.73
C LYS A 52 -23.78 -10.10 9.90
N GLY A 53 -23.64 -11.42 9.81
CA GLY A 53 -22.59 -12.11 9.04
C GLY A 53 -21.22 -12.20 9.72
N LEU A 54 -21.11 -11.80 11.00
CA LEU A 54 -19.86 -11.86 11.77
C LEU A 54 -19.83 -13.15 12.60
N SER A 55 -19.51 -14.28 11.96
CA SER A 55 -19.56 -15.60 12.59
C SER A 55 -18.27 -16.01 13.31
N GLN A 56 -17.12 -15.44 12.91
CA GLN A 56 -15.82 -15.79 13.45
C GLN A 56 -15.39 -14.86 14.59
N PRO A 57 -14.73 -15.37 15.65
CA PRO A 57 -14.23 -14.54 16.75
C PRO A 57 -13.32 -13.38 16.30
N SER A 58 -12.52 -13.59 15.25
CA SER A 58 -11.65 -12.57 14.66
C SER A 58 -12.43 -11.39 14.05
N GLN A 59 -13.63 -11.63 13.52
CA GLN A 59 -14.54 -10.62 12.97
C GLN A 59 -15.28 -9.87 14.08
N GLN A 60 -15.63 -10.57 15.16
CA GLN A 60 -16.42 -10.05 16.28
C GLN A 60 -15.60 -9.21 17.27
N LYS A 61 -14.29 -9.46 17.40
CA LYS A 61 -13.42 -8.87 18.43
C LYS A 61 -13.53 -7.34 18.58
N ASN A 62 -13.64 -6.64 17.44
CA ASN A 62 -13.73 -5.18 17.43
C ASN A 62 -15.08 -4.69 17.97
N ARG A 63 -16.18 -5.37 17.60
CA ARG A 63 -17.54 -5.02 18.06
C ARG A 63 -17.72 -5.29 19.54
N ILE A 64 -17.15 -6.38 20.04
CA ILE A 64 -17.10 -6.65 21.49
C ILE A 64 -16.30 -5.57 22.22
N THR A 65 -15.19 -5.10 21.62
CA THR A 65 -14.42 -3.99 22.20
C THR A 65 -15.24 -2.70 22.26
N ASP A 66 -15.99 -2.40 21.19
CA ASP A 66 -16.90 -1.24 21.12
C ASP A 66 -17.96 -1.32 22.25
N VAL A 67 -18.60 -2.47 22.44
CA VAL A 67 -19.56 -2.72 23.54
C VAL A 67 -18.92 -2.58 24.92
N ARG A 68 -17.74 -3.18 25.14
CA ARG A 68 -17.03 -3.05 26.43
C ARG A 68 -16.68 -1.60 26.75
N ASN A 69 -16.33 -0.80 25.74
CA ASN A 69 -16.08 0.62 25.94
C ASN A 69 -17.37 1.37 26.28
N ALA A 70 -18.50 1.02 25.64
CA ALA A 70 -19.82 1.56 26.00
C ALA A 70 -20.18 1.27 27.47
N ILE A 71 -19.95 0.04 27.94
CA ILE A 71 -20.17 -0.35 29.34
C ILE A 71 -19.25 0.45 30.29
N LYS A 72 -17.98 0.66 29.94
CA LYS A 72 -17.06 1.46 30.75
C LYS A 72 -17.46 2.94 30.87
N VAL A 73 -18.13 3.48 29.87
CA VAL A 73 -18.68 4.84 29.94
C VAL A 73 -19.85 4.90 30.92
N LEU A 74 -20.68 3.84 30.99
CA LEU A 74 -21.73 3.72 31.99
C LEU A 74 -21.16 3.59 33.40
N ASP A 75 -20.31 2.59 33.60
CA ASP A 75 -19.61 2.34 34.85
C ASP A 75 -18.27 1.65 34.54
N PRO A 76 -17.13 2.29 34.84
CA PRO A 76 -15.80 1.70 34.64
C PRO A 76 -15.59 0.36 35.36
N ASN A 77 -16.32 0.11 36.45
CA ASN A 77 -16.23 -1.08 37.28
C ASN A 77 -17.43 -2.02 37.13
N HIS A 78 -18.22 -1.86 36.07
CA HIS A 78 -19.45 -2.63 35.87
C HIS A 78 -19.16 -4.16 35.85
N PRO A 79 -19.90 -4.99 36.63
CA PRO A 79 -19.64 -6.43 36.75
C PRO A 79 -19.74 -7.18 35.41
N ALA A 80 -20.58 -6.72 34.48
CA ALA A 80 -20.66 -7.28 33.12
C ALA A 80 -19.33 -7.24 32.35
N LEU A 81 -18.37 -6.39 32.72
CA LEU A 81 -17.04 -6.35 32.11
C LEU A 81 -16.22 -7.63 32.37
N ASP A 82 -16.59 -8.44 33.36
CA ASP A 82 -15.95 -9.73 33.58
C ASP A 82 -16.53 -10.84 32.71
N VAL A 83 -17.75 -10.68 32.22
CA VAL A 83 -18.47 -11.67 31.42
C VAL A 83 -18.38 -11.36 29.92
N ILE A 84 -18.58 -10.10 29.52
CA ILE A 84 -18.64 -9.66 28.12
C ILE A 84 -17.23 -9.56 27.52
N LYS A 85 -16.57 -10.69 27.35
CA LYS A 85 -15.25 -10.83 26.72
C LYS A 85 -15.11 -12.25 26.18
N PHE A 86 -14.25 -12.42 25.17
CA PHE A 86 -13.84 -13.77 24.81
C PHE A 86 -13.04 -14.43 25.94
N SER A 87 -13.11 -15.77 25.97
CA SER A 87 -12.24 -16.58 26.83
C SER A 87 -10.78 -16.30 26.52
N ARG A 88 -9.90 -16.58 27.48
CA ARG A 88 -8.45 -16.41 27.30
C ARG A 88 -7.95 -17.24 26.12
N GLU A 89 -8.42 -18.47 25.99
CA GLU A 89 -8.06 -19.42 24.93
C GLU A 89 -8.48 -18.89 23.56
N THR A 90 -9.67 -18.30 23.47
CA THR A 90 -10.19 -17.71 22.22
C THR A 90 -9.37 -16.48 21.82
N TRP A 91 -9.03 -15.62 22.78
CA TRP A 91 -8.11 -14.50 22.55
C TRP A 91 -6.72 -14.94 22.12
N VAL A 92 -6.18 -15.99 22.76
CA VAL A 92 -4.89 -16.57 22.38
C VAL A 92 -4.95 -17.08 20.94
N LYS A 93 -5.98 -17.83 20.55
CA LYS A 93 -6.16 -18.32 19.17
C LYS A 93 -6.27 -17.19 18.14
N ILE A 94 -7.04 -16.14 18.43
CA ILE A 94 -7.12 -14.95 17.56
C ILE A 94 -5.74 -14.32 17.37
N ASN A 95 -4.99 -14.17 18.46
CA ASN A 95 -3.67 -13.55 18.42
C ASN A 95 -2.62 -14.48 17.81
N GLU A 96 -2.71 -15.79 17.96
CA GLU A 96 -1.86 -16.79 17.30
C GLU A 96 -2.03 -16.73 15.79
N ALA A 97 -3.27 -16.77 15.29
CA ALA A 97 -3.51 -16.65 13.85
C ALA A 97 -3.00 -15.31 13.26
N ASP A 98 -3.11 -14.21 14.02
CA ASP A 98 -2.52 -12.93 13.62
C ASP A 98 -0.98 -12.94 13.70
N ARG A 99 -0.39 -13.63 14.69
CA ARG A 99 1.06 -13.79 14.85
C ARG A 99 1.67 -14.69 13.77
N ASP A 100 1.05 -15.80 13.45
CA ASP A 100 1.49 -16.74 12.42
C ASP A 100 1.46 -16.06 11.05
N ARG A 101 0.38 -15.34 10.73
CA ARG A 101 0.30 -14.51 9.53
C ARG A 101 1.40 -13.46 9.46
N ILE A 102 1.82 -12.91 10.60
CA ILE A 102 2.94 -11.95 10.66
C ILE A 102 4.29 -12.66 10.50
N ALA A 103 4.46 -13.84 11.08
CA ALA A 103 5.69 -14.62 11.05
C ALA A 103 5.97 -15.22 9.66
N GLU A 104 4.92 -15.57 8.92
CA GLU A 104 5.00 -16.07 7.53
C GLU A 104 5.33 -14.97 6.50
N ARG A 105 5.39 -13.70 6.91
CA ARG A 105 5.70 -12.59 5.99
C ARG A 105 7.14 -12.63 5.54
N SER A 106 7.33 -12.41 4.24
CA SER A 106 8.65 -12.24 3.67
C SER A 106 9.16 -10.82 3.90
N THR A 107 10.41 -10.69 4.36
CA THR A 107 11.11 -9.40 4.42
C THR A 107 11.23 -8.81 3.02
N LYS A 108 10.83 -7.55 2.85
CA LYS A 108 10.96 -6.82 1.59
C LYS A 108 12.22 -5.94 1.59
N LEU A 109 12.80 -5.71 0.42
CA LEU A 109 14.00 -4.90 0.26
C LEU A 109 13.66 -3.51 -0.28
N ILE A 110 14.18 -2.48 0.38
CA ILE A 110 14.13 -1.08 -0.07
C ILE A 110 15.43 -0.78 -0.78
N ASP A 111 15.36 -0.47 -2.07
CA ASP A 111 16.51 -0.24 -2.93
C ASP A 111 17.07 1.17 -2.83
N ASN A 112 16.18 2.17 -2.76
CA ASN A 112 16.57 3.58 -2.78
C ASN A 112 15.96 4.36 -1.60
N PRO A 113 16.55 4.27 -0.40
CA PRO A 113 16.06 4.99 0.77
C PRO A 113 16.10 6.51 0.59
N ASP A 114 17.09 7.05 -0.14
CA ASP A 114 17.18 8.49 -0.40
C ASP A 114 16.05 8.98 -1.33
N ALA A 115 15.64 8.21 -2.34
CA ALA A 115 14.50 8.57 -3.19
C ALA A 115 13.19 8.67 -2.40
N ILE A 116 12.94 7.73 -1.47
CA ILE A 116 11.77 7.77 -0.58
C ILE A 116 11.78 9.07 0.24
N VAL A 117 12.93 9.39 0.84
CA VAL A 117 13.06 10.57 1.69
C VAL A 117 12.97 11.87 0.89
N ASN A 118 13.57 11.94 -0.30
CA ASN A 118 13.49 13.10 -1.17
C ASN A 118 12.05 13.36 -1.61
N THR A 119 11.31 12.32 -2.03
CA THR A 119 9.88 12.46 -2.33
C THR A 119 9.11 13.01 -1.13
N ALA A 120 9.35 12.48 0.08
CA ALA A 120 8.68 12.96 1.29
C ALA A 120 9.04 14.41 1.64
N ILE A 121 10.28 14.85 1.40
CA ILE A 121 10.73 16.24 1.56
C ILE A 121 9.98 17.17 0.59
N GLU A 122 9.74 16.74 -0.65
CA GLU A 122 8.97 17.54 -1.60
C GLU A 122 7.50 17.65 -1.19
N LEU A 123 6.90 16.56 -0.67
CA LEU A 123 5.51 16.57 -0.21
C LEU A 123 5.27 17.57 0.94
N ILE A 124 6.18 17.67 1.90
CA ILE A 124 6.02 18.60 3.04
C ILE A 124 6.18 20.08 2.66
N LYS A 125 6.66 20.37 1.44
CA LYS A 125 6.77 21.74 0.90
C LYS A 125 5.54 22.15 0.08
N THR A 126 4.63 21.22 -0.20
CA THR A 126 3.42 21.51 -0.97
C THR A 126 2.41 22.31 -0.14
N ASN A 127 1.39 22.88 -0.80
CA ASN A 127 0.27 23.53 -0.13
C ASN A 127 -0.94 22.58 0.09
N ASN A 128 -0.75 21.26 -0.05
CA ASN A 128 -1.81 20.28 0.13
C ASN A 128 -1.64 19.56 1.47
N TRP A 129 -2.58 19.75 2.40
CA TRP A 129 -2.49 19.20 3.75
C TRP A 129 -2.26 17.68 3.77
N SER A 130 -2.87 16.94 2.83
CA SER A 130 -2.79 15.48 2.79
C SER A 130 -1.43 15.00 2.28
N ASP A 131 -0.80 15.76 1.39
CA ASP A 131 0.58 15.51 0.95
C ASP A 131 1.56 15.83 2.08
N ILE A 132 1.39 16.95 2.79
CA ILE A 132 2.22 17.30 3.95
C ILE A 132 2.12 16.20 5.02
N ALA A 133 0.91 15.75 5.34
CA ALA A 133 0.69 14.68 6.32
C ALA A 133 1.35 13.36 5.89
N ALA A 134 1.29 13.00 4.60
CA ALA A 134 1.94 11.81 4.06
C ALA A 134 3.47 11.92 4.16
N GLY A 135 4.05 13.06 3.77
CA GLY A 135 5.48 13.33 3.89
C GLY A 135 5.96 13.26 5.34
N LEU A 136 5.24 13.90 6.27
CA LEU A 136 5.53 13.84 7.71
C LEU A 136 5.48 12.40 8.25
N ALA A 137 4.57 11.56 7.77
CA ALA A 137 4.48 10.15 8.17
C ALA A 137 5.72 9.35 7.82
N VAL A 138 6.28 9.59 6.62
CA VAL A 138 7.53 8.96 6.18
C VAL A 138 8.72 9.51 6.96
N LEU A 139 8.82 10.84 7.12
CA LEU A 139 10.01 11.49 7.68
C LEU A 139 10.16 11.32 9.20
N THR A 140 9.07 11.04 9.91
CA THR A 140 9.04 10.93 11.38
C THR A 140 8.55 9.57 11.90
N GLY A 141 8.00 8.73 11.01
CA GLY A 141 7.38 7.46 11.38
C GLY A 141 6.28 7.63 12.43
N ARG A 142 5.52 8.73 12.40
CA ARG A 142 4.35 8.94 13.28
C ARG A 142 3.07 8.47 12.61
N ARG A 143 2.06 8.13 13.42
CA ARG A 143 0.72 7.73 12.92
C ARG A 143 -0.02 8.95 12.42
N CYS A 144 -1.00 8.76 11.54
CA CYS A 144 -1.84 9.85 11.07
C CYS A 144 -2.54 10.60 12.20
N GLY A 145 -3.21 9.92 13.12
CA GLY A 145 -3.80 10.59 14.28
C GLY A 145 -2.77 11.33 15.16
N GLU A 146 -1.51 10.90 15.19
CA GLU A 146 -0.42 11.65 15.84
C GLU A 146 -0.11 12.91 15.03
N ILE A 147 0.24 12.75 13.75
CA ILE A 147 0.59 13.84 12.82
C ILE A 147 -0.54 14.86 12.68
N ILE A 148 -1.79 14.42 12.68
CA ILE A 148 -2.98 15.25 12.50
C ILE A 148 -3.53 15.77 13.82
N LYS A 149 -3.21 15.23 15.00
CA LYS A 149 -3.73 15.85 16.23
C LYS A 149 -2.72 16.07 17.33
N THR A 150 -2.05 15.02 17.76
CA THR A 150 -1.36 15.03 19.06
C THR A 150 0.13 15.33 18.99
N ALA A 151 0.75 15.18 17.81
CA ALA A 151 2.19 15.32 17.67
C ALA A 151 2.64 16.74 17.98
N GLN A 152 3.63 16.84 18.86
CA GLN A 152 4.41 18.04 19.10
C GLN A 152 5.88 17.70 18.88
N PHE A 153 6.57 18.52 18.11
CA PHE A 153 7.98 18.37 17.79
C PHE A 153 8.75 19.59 18.29
N GLU A 154 9.72 19.36 19.15
CA GLU A 154 10.63 20.37 19.65
C GLU A 154 12.03 20.11 19.10
N TYR A 155 12.71 21.15 18.64
CA TYR A 155 14.04 21.03 18.05
C TYR A 155 15.03 20.47 19.08
N LYS A 156 15.81 19.45 18.69
CA LYS A 156 16.87 18.89 19.53
C LYS A 156 18.24 18.96 18.85
N THR A 157 18.33 18.47 17.62
CA THR A 157 19.53 18.59 16.77
C THR A 157 19.13 18.85 15.32
N ALA A 158 20.11 19.00 14.42
CA ALA A 158 19.82 19.21 13.00
C ALA A 158 18.98 18.08 12.37
N HIS A 159 19.07 16.86 12.90
CA HIS A 159 18.37 15.67 12.40
C HIS A 159 17.63 14.91 13.50
N SER A 160 17.24 15.58 14.58
CA SER A 160 16.40 14.97 15.62
C SER A 160 15.52 16.00 16.32
N VAL A 161 14.38 15.50 16.80
CA VAL A 161 13.39 16.27 17.54
C VAL A 161 12.99 15.53 18.80
N THR A 162 12.63 16.27 19.84
CA THR A 162 11.88 15.72 20.97
C THR A 162 10.41 15.61 20.56
N PHE A 163 9.84 14.41 20.69
CA PHE A 163 8.46 14.10 20.32
C PHE A 163 7.59 13.89 21.56
N LYS A 164 6.38 14.49 21.54
CA LYS A 164 5.31 14.30 22.52
C LYS A 164 3.98 13.96 21.84
N GLY A 165 3.01 13.45 22.61
CA GLY A 165 1.68 13.10 22.10
C GLY A 165 1.56 11.73 21.44
N ALA A 166 2.32 10.74 21.91
CA ALA A 166 2.21 9.36 21.40
C ALA A 166 0.84 8.72 21.69
N LEU A 167 0.22 8.10 20.68
CA LEU A 167 -1.07 7.40 20.85
C LEU A 167 -0.87 5.93 21.30
N LYS A 168 -1.97 5.28 21.71
CA LYS A 168 -2.03 3.86 22.15
C LYS A 168 -1.20 3.56 23.41
N ARG A 169 -1.23 4.46 24.39
CA ARG A 169 -0.51 4.37 25.66
C ARG A 169 -1.29 3.71 26.81
N GLY A 170 -2.56 3.34 26.61
CA GLY A 170 -3.34 2.55 27.59
C GLY A 170 -3.43 3.20 28.98
N SER A 171 -3.96 4.42 29.06
CA SER A 171 -4.18 5.18 30.31
C SER A 171 -2.95 5.28 31.23
N GLU A 172 -1.75 5.21 30.66
CA GLU A 172 -0.52 5.55 31.39
C GLU A 172 -0.56 7.05 31.76
N PRO A 173 -0.44 7.41 33.06
CA PRO A 173 -0.67 8.78 33.52
C PRO A 173 0.45 9.74 33.12
N VAL A 174 1.63 9.20 32.79
CA VAL A 174 2.81 9.98 32.41
C VAL A 174 2.86 10.10 30.88
N GLU A 175 2.90 11.34 30.42
CA GLU A 175 3.12 11.65 29.01
C GLU A 175 4.47 11.08 28.53
N LEU A 176 4.45 10.42 27.38
CA LEU A 176 5.67 9.87 26.78
C LEU A 176 6.38 10.95 25.97
N VAL A 177 7.54 11.36 26.47
CA VAL A 177 8.42 12.33 25.82
C VAL A 177 9.75 11.65 25.51
N PHE A 178 10.18 11.68 24.24
CA PHE A 178 11.43 11.04 23.82
C PHE A 178 11.98 11.64 22.53
N GLU A 179 13.29 11.54 22.34
CA GLU A 179 13.96 11.98 21.12
C GLU A 179 13.76 10.96 19.98
N ILE A 180 13.46 11.46 18.78
CA ILE A 180 13.43 10.68 17.55
C ILE A 180 14.32 11.32 16.48
N PRO A 181 15.02 10.52 15.65
CA PRO A 181 15.70 11.06 14.48
C PRO A 181 14.67 11.48 13.41
N THR A 182 14.99 12.50 12.64
CA THR A 182 14.22 12.94 11.47
C THR A 182 14.98 12.57 10.20
N LEU A 183 14.28 12.06 9.18
CA LEU A 183 14.93 11.69 7.91
C LEU A 183 15.32 12.91 7.06
N CYS A 184 14.92 14.12 7.45
CA CYS A 184 15.42 15.37 6.89
C CYS A 184 15.79 16.34 8.02
N GLN A 185 16.10 17.60 7.68
CA GLN A 185 16.42 18.60 8.70
C GLN A 185 15.23 18.85 9.64
N ALA A 186 15.50 18.91 10.94
CA ALA A 186 14.47 19.02 11.97
C ALA A 186 13.65 20.31 11.86
N ASP A 187 14.24 21.41 11.38
CA ASP A 187 13.54 22.68 11.19
C ASP A 187 12.46 22.58 10.10
N LEU A 188 12.69 21.78 9.04
CA LEU A 188 11.69 21.51 8.00
C LEU A 188 10.50 20.73 8.56
N ILE A 189 10.74 19.77 9.46
CA ILE A 189 9.68 19.00 10.13
C ILE A 189 8.82 19.91 11.00
N ILE A 190 9.45 20.79 11.78
CA ILE A 190 8.74 21.72 12.67
C ILE A 190 7.90 22.71 11.83
N LYS A 191 8.48 23.31 10.79
CA LYS A 191 7.74 24.19 9.87
C LYS A 191 6.57 23.47 9.18
N ALA A 192 6.78 22.22 8.76
CA ALA A 192 5.76 21.45 8.07
C ALA A 192 4.59 21.07 8.99
N ILE A 193 4.85 20.69 10.24
CA ILE A 193 3.75 20.40 11.18
C ILE A 193 2.94 21.66 11.48
N ASP A 194 3.59 22.81 11.64
CA ASP A 194 2.92 24.09 11.87
C ASP A 194 2.05 24.50 10.67
N CYS A 195 2.59 24.39 9.46
CA CYS A 195 1.84 24.62 8.21
C CYS A 195 0.60 23.71 8.11
N LEU A 196 0.78 22.42 8.42
CA LEU A 196 -0.29 21.42 8.42
C LEU A 196 -1.38 21.77 9.45
N ARG A 197 -1.02 22.32 10.62
CA ARG A 197 -1.99 22.81 11.62
C ARG A 197 -2.77 24.01 11.13
N LEU A 198 -2.07 24.97 10.53
CA LEU A 198 -2.70 26.17 10.01
C LEU A 198 -3.71 25.84 8.90
N GLN A 199 -3.37 24.92 7.99
CA GLN A 199 -4.27 24.51 6.90
C GLN A 199 -5.51 23.75 7.36
N LEU A 200 -5.38 22.91 8.40
CA LEU A 200 -6.51 22.14 8.92
C LEU A 200 -7.38 22.94 9.90
N GLY A 201 -6.88 24.06 10.42
CA GLY A 201 -7.60 24.93 11.34
C GLY A 201 -7.84 24.33 12.73
N ASP A 202 -8.57 25.09 13.55
CA ASP A 202 -8.84 24.73 14.95
C ASP A 202 -9.85 23.58 15.11
N GLU A 203 -10.61 23.22 14.07
CA GLU A 203 -11.60 22.12 14.13
C GLU A 203 -10.94 20.80 14.55
N VAL A 204 -9.70 20.57 14.15
CA VAL A 204 -8.96 19.34 14.48
C VAL A 204 -8.75 19.19 16.00
N ARG A 205 -8.70 20.30 16.74
CA ARG A 205 -8.53 20.28 18.20
C ARG A 205 -9.77 19.74 18.91
N SER A 206 -10.97 20.01 18.39
CA SER A 206 -12.23 19.53 19.00
C SER A 206 -12.56 18.07 18.63
N LEU A 207 -12.12 17.59 17.46
CA LEU A 207 -12.42 16.24 16.99
C LEU A 207 -11.71 15.14 17.78
N SER A 208 -12.43 14.11 18.23
CA SER A 208 -11.80 12.92 18.83
C SER A 208 -10.83 12.22 17.87
N ILE A 209 -9.88 11.42 18.40
CA ILE A 209 -8.95 10.65 17.56
C ILE A 209 -9.68 9.70 16.60
N GLY A 210 -10.82 9.16 17.02
CA GLY A 210 -11.66 8.34 16.14
C GLY A 210 -12.17 9.12 14.93
N GLN A 211 -12.69 10.33 15.17
CA GLN A 211 -13.15 11.23 14.10
C GLN A 211 -12.02 11.69 13.18
N ILE A 212 -10.84 11.97 13.74
CA ILE A 212 -9.64 12.29 12.95
C ILE A 212 -9.30 11.14 11.98
N ASN A 213 -9.23 9.91 12.49
CA ASN A 213 -8.94 8.78 11.64
C ASN A 213 -10.03 8.60 10.56
N GLN A 214 -11.31 8.65 10.94
CA GLN A 214 -12.40 8.52 9.97
C GLN A 214 -12.37 9.59 8.86
N ARG A 215 -12.04 10.85 9.19
CA ARG A 215 -12.12 11.98 8.24
C ARG A 215 -10.87 12.14 7.37
N TYR A 216 -9.69 11.82 7.89
CA TYR A 216 -8.42 12.16 7.24
C TYR A 216 -7.58 10.93 6.86
N GLU A 217 -7.78 9.77 7.48
CA GLU A 217 -6.88 8.61 7.33
C GLU A 217 -6.77 8.15 5.87
N GLU A 218 -7.91 7.94 5.21
CA GLU A 218 -7.97 7.46 3.84
C GLU A 218 -7.35 8.43 2.84
N ARG A 219 -7.57 9.74 3.01
CA ARG A 219 -6.99 10.75 2.10
C ARG A 219 -5.48 10.75 2.16
N VAL A 220 -4.91 10.66 3.37
CA VAL A 220 -3.47 10.52 3.55
C VAL A 220 -3.00 9.19 2.95
N ALA A 221 -3.75 8.10 3.11
CA ALA A 221 -3.40 6.79 2.52
C ALA A 221 -3.34 6.82 0.99
N ASN A 222 -4.32 7.45 0.35
CA ASN A 222 -4.33 7.58 -1.09
C ASN A 222 -3.15 8.43 -1.61
N LYS A 223 -2.70 9.45 -0.85
CA LYS A 223 -1.48 10.20 -1.19
C LYS A 223 -0.22 9.35 -1.01
N CYS A 224 -0.13 8.60 0.08
CA CYS A 224 0.94 7.65 0.30
C CYS A 224 1.07 6.64 -0.85
N ASP A 225 -0.04 6.03 -1.28
CA ASP A 225 -0.07 5.11 -2.42
C ASP A 225 0.41 5.77 -3.71
N ARG A 226 -0.14 6.96 -4.01
CA ARG A 226 0.20 7.71 -5.22
C ARG A 226 1.69 8.02 -5.32
N HIS A 227 2.32 8.42 -4.22
CA HIS A 227 3.69 8.94 -4.24
C HIS A 227 4.78 7.89 -3.96
N PHE A 228 4.44 6.75 -3.36
CA PHE A 228 5.46 5.81 -2.89
C PHE A 228 5.26 4.37 -3.35
N SER A 229 4.17 4.02 -4.03
CA SER A 229 3.92 2.63 -4.51
C SER A 229 4.99 2.07 -5.42
N TYR A 230 5.67 2.95 -6.16
CA TYR A 230 6.80 2.59 -7.04
C TYR A 230 8.16 2.58 -6.32
N LEU A 231 8.25 3.11 -5.10
CA LEU A 231 9.50 3.19 -4.31
C LEU A 231 9.54 2.20 -3.14
N VAL A 232 8.38 1.84 -2.61
CA VAL A 232 8.25 0.95 -1.46
C VAL A 232 7.53 -0.30 -1.91
N PRO A 233 8.17 -1.48 -1.85
CA PRO A 233 7.50 -2.70 -2.24
C PRO A 233 6.29 -2.96 -1.32
N PRO A 234 5.16 -3.39 -1.91
CA PRO A 234 3.96 -3.65 -1.15
C PRO A 234 4.19 -4.78 -0.15
N ARG A 235 3.45 -4.71 0.95
CA ARG A 235 3.45 -5.76 1.96
C ARG A 235 2.71 -7.01 1.43
N ASP A 236 3.04 -8.18 1.98
CA ASP A 236 2.24 -9.39 1.75
C ASP A 236 0.81 -9.19 2.29
N GLY A 237 -0.17 -9.01 1.39
CA GLY A 237 -1.58 -8.73 1.67
C GLY A 237 -2.19 -7.67 0.75
N LYS A 238 -3.52 -7.47 0.85
CA LYS A 238 -4.21 -6.32 0.22
C LYS A 238 -4.12 -5.13 1.16
N ASP A 239 -3.12 -4.25 1.03
CA ASP A 239 -3.12 -3.01 1.81
C ASP A 239 -2.56 -1.84 1.02
N LYS A 240 -3.34 -0.75 1.01
CA LYS A 240 -2.87 0.61 0.73
C LYS A 240 -1.63 0.90 1.59
N LEU A 241 -0.61 1.53 1.01
CA LEU A 241 0.61 1.99 1.67
C LEU A 241 0.22 3.00 2.75
N TYR A 242 -0.03 2.54 3.97
CA TYR A 242 -0.44 3.44 5.03
C TYR A 242 0.34 3.32 6.32
N SER A 243 0.08 4.23 7.27
CA SER A 243 0.91 4.60 8.43
C SER A 243 1.63 3.46 9.14
N HIS A 244 1.06 2.25 9.22
CA HIS A 244 1.76 1.07 9.75
C HIS A 244 2.99 0.67 8.93
N LEU A 245 2.86 0.70 7.60
CA LEU A 245 3.93 0.50 6.64
C LEU A 245 5.00 1.57 6.77
N PHE A 246 4.63 2.85 6.75
CA PHE A 246 5.61 3.92 6.82
C PHE A 246 6.27 4.06 8.18
N ARG A 247 5.64 3.60 9.26
CA ARG A 247 6.34 3.40 10.52
C ARG A 247 7.47 2.37 10.41
N ALA A 248 7.25 1.28 9.68
CA ALA A 248 8.27 0.25 9.45
C ALA A 248 9.36 0.75 8.50
N VAL A 249 8.99 1.38 7.38
CA VAL A 249 9.92 2.01 6.41
C VAL A 249 10.78 3.07 7.09
N TYR A 250 10.17 4.02 7.81
CA TYR A 250 10.89 5.02 8.60
C TYR A 250 11.89 4.37 9.54
N ALA A 251 11.47 3.37 10.31
CA ALA A 251 12.36 2.73 11.28
C ALA A 251 13.52 2.00 10.60
N THR A 252 13.29 1.40 9.44
CA THR A 252 14.34 0.77 8.62
C THR A 252 15.35 1.81 8.12
N ILE A 253 14.88 2.92 7.53
CA ILE A 253 15.77 3.98 7.03
C ILE A 253 16.51 4.67 8.19
N ALA A 254 15.81 4.98 9.28
CA ALA A 254 16.40 5.60 10.47
C ALA A 254 17.47 4.71 11.11
N CYS A 255 17.26 3.39 11.15
CA CYS A 255 18.30 2.46 11.60
C CYS A 255 19.51 2.49 10.68
N TYR A 256 19.29 2.38 9.38
CA TYR A 256 20.36 2.40 8.38
C TYR A 256 21.20 3.68 8.46
N TRP A 257 20.57 4.84 8.68
CA TRP A 257 21.25 6.13 8.71
C TRP A 257 21.83 6.52 10.07
N TYR A 258 21.15 6.19 11.17
CA TYR A 258 21.43 6.80 12.48
C TYR A 258 21.60 5.79 13.64
N CYS A 259 21.36 4.50 13.43
CA CYS A 259 21.62 3.51 14.49
C CYS A 259 23.12 3.32 14.67
N PRO A 260 23.68 3.55 15.87
CA PRO A 260 25.07 3.20 16.12
C PRO A 260 25.30 1.70 15.89
N PRO A 261 26.43 1.28 15.29
CA PRO A 261 26.73 -0.14 15.09
C PRO A 261 26.77 -0.96 16.38
N SER A 262 26.95 -0.30 17.52
CA SER A 262 26.99 -0.92 18.85
C SER A 262 25.62 -1.19 19.47
N VAL A 263 24.56 -0.59 18.92
CA VAL A 263 23.20 -0.70 19.41
C VAL A 263 22.47 -1.75 18.57
N PRO A 264 21.86 -2.78 19.20
CA PRO A 264 21.02 -3.72 18.50
C PRO A 264 19.88 -2.99 17.76
N GLU A 265 19.71 -3.31 16.48
CA GLU A 265 18.72 -2.65 15.62
C GLU A 265 17.30 -2.66 16.22
N MET A 266 16.91 -3.79 16.83
CA MET A 266 15.62 -3.92 17.51
C MET A 266 15.45 -2.94 18.67
N GLU A 267 16.52 -2.70 19.44
CA GLU A 267 16.53 -1.77 20.56
C GLU A 267 16.35 -0.33 20.06
N PHE A 268 17.06 0.03 18.98
CA PHE A 268 16.94 1.34 18.34
C PHE A 268 15.53 1.56 17.77
N ARG A 269 14.99 0.59 17.02
CA ARG A 269 13.61 0.65 16.48
C ARG A 269 12.57 0.79 17.59
N ALA A 270 12.76 0.12 18.73
CA ALA A 270 11.87 0.22 19.88
C ALA A 270 11.92 1.59 20.54
N ALA A 271 13.12 2.16 20.71
CA ALA A 271 13.30 3.50 21.25
C ALA A 271 12.61 4.56 20.38
N ILE A 272 12.94 4.64 19.09
CA ILE A 272 12.41 5.68 18.19
C ILE A 272 10.91 5.56 17.90
N GLN A 273 10.31 4.40 18.18
CA GLN A 273 8.87 4.20 18.06
C GLN A 273 8.10 4.27 19.39
N GLY A 274 8.78 4.46 20.53
CA GLY A 274 8.18 4.58 21.86
C GLY A 274 7.69 3.25 22.45
N HIS A 275 8.27 2.12 22.04
CA HIS A 275 7.88 0.77 22.48
C HIS A 275 8.69 0.27 23.70
N TYR A 276 8.78 1.07 24.76
CA TYR A 276 9.61 0.77 25.95
C TYR A 276 9.25 -0.51 26.70
N LYS A 277 8.03 -1.06 26.53
CA LYS A 277 7.67 -2.39 27.08
C LYS A 277 8.55 -3.50 26.49
N LEU A 278 8.91 -3.38 25.21
CA LEU A 278 9.82 -4.32 24.54
C LEU A 278 11.25 -4.20 25.09
N LEU A 279 11.69 -2.97 25.41
CA LEU A 279 13.01 -2.71 25.98
C LEU A 279 13.17 -3.27 27.40
N LYS A 280 12.07 -3.37 28.14
CA LYS A 280 12.05 -3.91 29.52
C LYS A 280 11.81 -5.42 29.57
N GLU A 281 11.43 -6.05 28.45
CA GLU A 281 11.13 -7.48 28.40
C GLU A 281 12.42 -8.31 28.38
N LYS A 282 12.55 -9.21 29.35
CA LYS A 282 13.72 -10.08 29.51
C LYS A 282 13.56 -11.42 28.79
N ASN A 283 12.32 -11.84 28.51
CA ASN A 283 12.04 -13.08 27.80
C ASN A 283 12.23 -12.88 26.28
N ASP A 284 13.17 -13.61 25.68
CA ASP A 284 13.51 -13.47 24.27
C ASP A 284 12.40 -13.87 23.29
N ASP A 285 11.62 -14.90 23.59
CA ASP A 285 10.53 -15.35 22.73
C ASP A 285 9.37 -14.36 22.75
N LEU A 286 9.04 -13.85 23.94
CA LEU A 286 8.03 -12.81 24.09
C LEU A 286 8.51 -11.50 23.44
N ARG A 287 9.79 -11.15 23.59
CA ARG A 287 10.40 -9.98 22.93
C ARG A 287 10.34 -10.08 21.41
N ARG A 288 10.64 -11.25 20.83
CA ARG A 288 10.53 -11.52 19.39
C ARG A 288 9.07 -11.47 18.92
N SER A 289 8.15 -12.07 19.67
CA SER A 289 6.71 -12.03 19.36
C SER A 289 6.17 -10.58 19.37
N LEU A 290 6.58 -9.79 20.37
CA LEU A 290 6.28 -8.37 20.44
C LEU A 290 6.90 -7.61 19.26
N ALA A 291 8.17 -7.86 18.91
CA ALA A 291 8.83 -7.22 17.75
C ALA A 291 8.11 -7.52 16.42
N ALA A 292 7.70 -8.78 16.21
CA ALA A 292 6.94 -9.19 15.04
C ALA A 292 5.60 -8.45 14.95
N SER A 293 4.85 -8.35 16.06
CA SER A 293 3.60 -7.57 16.13
C SER A 293 3.79 -6.09 15.81
N ARG A 294 5.01 -5.56 15.94
CA ARG A 294 5.39 -4.18 15.63
C ARG A 294 6.01 -3.99 14.25
N HIS A 295 6.05 -5.04 13.43
CA HIS A 295 6.45 -4.99 12.02
C HIS A 295 7.92 -4.59 11.81
N TYR A 296 8.79 -4.98 12.75
CA TYR A 296 10.21 -4.61 12.71
C TYR A 296 11.00 -5.32 11.62
N PHE A 297 10.46 -6.45 11.13
CA PHE A 297 11.14 -7.31 10.17
C PHE A 297 10.54 -7.19 8.76
N ASP A 298 9.58 -6.30 8.54
CA ASP A 298 8.91 -6.15 7.25
C ASP A 298 9.86 -5.68 6.15
N TYR A 299 10.84 -4.83 6.49
CA TYR A 299 11.71 -4.17 5.52
C TYR A 299 13.19 -4.19 5.93
N LYS A 300 14.06 -4.34 4.92
CA LYS A 300 15.52 -4.15 5.00
C LYS A 300 16.00 -3.29 3.83
N ILE A 301 17.18 -2.71 3.95
CA ILE A 301 17.81 -1.95 2.86
C ILE A 301 18.51 -2.93 1.92
N ASP A 302 18.39 -2.72 0.61
CA ASP A 302 19.11 -3.45 -0.43
C ASP A 302 20.53 -2.87 -0.57
N ASN A 303 21.52 -3.73 -0.83
CA ASN A 303 22.90 -3.31 -1.08
C ASN A 303 23.20 -2.94 -2.55
N GLY A 304 22.17 -2.85 -3.39
CA GLY A 304 22.24 -2.64 -4.84
C GLY A 304 22.43 -3.93 -5.65
N LEU A 305 22.69 -5.06 -4.98
CA LEU A 305 22.91 -6.37 -5.60
C LEU A 305 21.77 -7.36 -5.32
N GLY A 306 20.63 -6.89 -4.79
CA GLY A 306 19.51 -7.76 -4.42
C GLY A 306 19.70 -8.48 -3.09
N ASN A 307 20.68 -8.06 -2.28
CA ASN A 307 20.95 -8.62 -0.95
C ASN A 307 20.74 -7.56 0.13
N ILE A 308 20.60 -8.01 1.38
CA ILE A 308 20.44 -7.11 2.53
C ILE A 308 21.74 -6.34 2.78
N ASP A 309 21.66 -5.00 2.81
CA ASP A 309 22.70 -4.16 3.39
C ASP A 309 22.59 -4.17 4.92
N GLY A 310 23.59 -4.76 5.56
CA GLY A 310 23.69 -4.88 7.02
C GLY A 310 24.31 -3.68 7.72
N LYS A 311 24.73 -2.62 6.99
CA LYS A 311 25.32 -1.43 7.60
C LYS A 311 24.29 -0.69 8.46
N LEU A 312 24.79 -0.01 9.48
CA LEU A 312 24.01 0.82 10.39
C LEU A 312 24.74 2.15 10.62
N GLY A 313 23.98 3.22 10.81
CA GLY A 313 24.55 4.51 11.19
C GLY A 313 25.36 5.18 10.08
N ILE A 314 25.06 4.92 8.80
CA ILE A 314 25.91 5.40 7.69
C ILE A 314 26.01 6.93 7.58
N LYS A 315 25.06 7.67 8.19
CA LYS A 315 25.05 9.15 8.23
C LYS A 315 25.64 9.71 9.53
N LEU A 316 26.05 8.88 10.49
CA LEU A 316 26.63 9.33 11.76
C LEU A 316 28.01 10.00 11.61
N SER A 317 28.72 9.75 10.49
CA SER A 317 29.97 10.43 10.16
C SER A 317 29.77 11.84 9.56
N LEU A 318 28.54 12.19 9.16
CA LEU A 318 28.26 13.48 8.55
C LEU A 318 28.27 14.60 9.61
N PRO A 319 28.77 15.80 9.25
CA PRO A 319 28.71 16.95 10.14
C PRO A 319 27.26 17.24 10.56
N ARG A 320 27.07 17.61 11.83
CA ARG A 320 25.77 17.98 12.43
C ARG A 320 24.78 16.83 12.67
N VAL A 321 25.08 15.61 12.22
CA VAL A 321 24.32 14.42 12.62
C VAL A 321 24.84 13.96 13.98
N LYS A 322 23.93 13.74 14.94
CA LYS A 322 24.27 13.28 16.29
C LYS A 322 23.48 12.01 16.61
N VAL A 323 24.08 11.14 17.41
CA VAL A 323 23.38 10.00 18.02
C VAL A 323 22.33 10.56 18.99
N ILE A 324 21.13 9.99 18.97
CA ILE A 324 20.06 10.38 19.91
C ILE A 324 20.49 10.13 21.36
N GLU A 325 20.04 10.99 22.26
CA GLU A 325 20.49 11.08 23.66
C GLU A 325 20.51 9.72 24.38
N GLN A 326 19.47 8.91 24.19
CA GLN A 326 19.34 7.58 24.79
C GLN A 326 20.54 6.65 24.49
N PHE A 327 21.23 6.82 23.37
CA PHE A 327 22.34 5.96 22.96
C PHE A 327 23.71 6.66 22.95
N GLN A 328 23.79 7.92 23.40
CA GLN A 328 25.04 8.69 23.36
C GLN A 328 26.12 8.11 24.27
N ALA A 329 25.78 7.67 25.49
CA ALA A 329 26.75 7.11 26.44
C ALA A 329 27.44 5.85 25.86
N ARG A 330 26.63 4.89 25.41
CA ARG A 330 27.09 3.65 24.78
C ARG A 330 27.88 3.88 23.49
N PHE A 331 27.61 4.97 22.77
CA PHE A 331 28.39 5.34 21.59
C PHE A 331 29.76 5.93 21.94
N LYS A 332 29.82 6.80 22.95
CA LYS A 332 31.07 7.42 23.41
C LYS A 332 32.06 6.40 23.98
N GLU A 333 31.59 5.47 24.81
CA GLU A 333 32.43 4.40 25.39
C GLU A 333 33.22 3.62 24.31
N LEU A 334 32.61 3.37 23.15
CA LEU A 334 33.26 2.64 22.06
C LEU A 334 34.16 3.52 21.18
N ALA A 335 33.81 4.80 21.00
CA ALA A 335 34.70 5.76 20.32
C ALA A 335 36.01 5.92 21.11
N ASP A 336 35.90 6.05 22.44
CA ASP A 336 37.04 6.17 23.34
C ASP A 336 37.90 4.89 23.34
N HIS A 337 37.28 3.70 23.28
CA HIS A 337 38.01 2.43 23.15
C HIS A 337 38.69 2.23 21.78
N HIS A 338 38.14 2.79 20.70
CA HIS A 338 38.77 2.75 19.38
C HIS A 338 39.95 3.73 19.27
N GLU A 339 39.87 4.92 19.86
CA GLU A 339 40.99 5.86 19.93
C GLU A 339 42.14 5.33 20.80
N GLN A 340 41.85 4.71 21.95
CA GLN A 340 42.88 4.13 22.82
C GLN A 340 43.60 2.92 22.18
N ASN A 341 42.92 2.18 21.29
CA ASN A 341 43.54 1.06 20.57
C ASN A 341 44.28 1.51 19.29
N GLN A 342 43.92 2.63 18.65
CA GLN A 342 44.66 3.17 17.50
C GLN A 342 45.95 3.92 17.91
N VAL A 343 46.03 4.46 19.12
CA VAL A 343 47.25 5.15 19.61
C VAL A 343 48.42 4.17 19.88
N LYS A 344 48.19 2.85 19.94
CA LYS A 344 49.27 1.85 20.13
C LYS A 344 49.89 1.28 18.86
N THR A 345 49.37 1.60 17.67
CA THR A 345 49.95 1.12 16.41
C THR A 345 49.79 2.15 15.30
N THR A 346 50.74 3.10 15.20
CA THR A 346 51.52 3.41 14.00
C THR A 346 52.23 4.76 14.14
N SER A 347 53.53 4.70 14.47
CA SER A 347 54.52 5.71 14.09
C SER A 347 55.03 5.35 12.69
N VAL A 348 54.41 5.87 11.64
CA VAL A 348 55.08 6.05 10.33
C VAL A 348 54.57 7.33 9.70
N LYS A 349 55.50 8.29 9.54
CA LYS A 349 55.33 9.50 8.75
C LYS A 349 55.18 9.15 7.27
N SER A 350 54.19 9.71 6.59
CA SER A 350 54.39 10.21 5.23
C SER A 350 53.39 11.31 4.87
N SER A 351 53.96 12.39 4.37
CA SER A 351 53.35 13.59 3.82
C SER A 351 52.79 13.35 2.42
N SER A 352 51.69 14.01 2.04
CA SER A 352 51.57 14.68 0.74
C SER A 352 50.27 15.49 0.59
N LYS A 353 50.36 16.45 -0.33
CA LYS A 353 49.59 17.69 -0.49
C LYS A 353 48.36 17.56 -1.40
N SER A 354 47.38 18.43 -1.13
CA SER A 354 46.54 19.23 -2.05
C SER A 354 45.65 18.54 -3.11
N LYS A 355 44.35 18.88 -3.12
CA LYS A 355 43.76 19.87 -4.06
C LYS A 355 42.27 20.13 -3.80
N SER A 356 41.95 21.41 -3.69
CA SER A 356 40.61 22.01 -3.72
C SER A 356 40.14 22.13 -5.17
N ILE A 357 38.89 21.73 -5.46
CA ILE A 357 38.15 22.13 -6.66
C ILE A 357 36.72 22.48 -6.25
N MET A 358 36.34 23.74 -6.48
CA MET A 358 34.98 24.27 -6.40
C MET A 358 34.07 23.63 -7.45
N ASN A 359 32.78 23.47 -7.14
CA ASN A 359 31.76 23.36 -8.17
C ASN A 359 30.48 24.09 -7.75
N THR A 360 30.31 25.30 -8.31
CA THR A 360 29.08 26.09 -8.38
C THR A 360 28.43 25.82 -9.73
N ASN A 361 27.21 25.26 -9.74
CA ASN A 361 26.13 25.50 -10.71
C ASN A 361 25.09 24.38 -10.65
N GLN A 362 24.06 24.51 -9.79
CA GLN A 362 22.85 23.67 -9.82
C GLN A 362 21.55 24.43 -9.46
N GLN A 363 21.55 25.78 -9.49
CA GLN A 363 20.40 26.58 -9.07
C GLN A 363 19.45 27.04 -10.19
N SER A 364 19.71 26.74 -11.48
CA SER A 364 18.94 27.33 -12.59
C SER A 364 17.76 26.50 -13.12
N ASN A 365 17.65 25.20 -12.81
CA ASN A 365 16.65 24.33 -13.47
C ASN A 365 15.38 24.05 -12.64
N SER A 366 15.37 24.35 -11.34
CA SER A 366 14.21 24.09 -10.46
C SER A 366 13.15 25.20 -10.51
N LEU A 367 13.52 26.41 -10.92
CA LEU A 367 12.61 27.54 -11.03
C LEU A 367 11.82 27.52 -12.34
N SER A 368 12.38 26.95 -13.42
CA SER A 368 11.68 26.87 -14.72
C SER A 368 10.46 25.96 -14.67
N ASP A 369 10.56 24.81 -14.00
CA ASP A 369 9.49 23.80 -14.02
C ASP A 369 8.29 24.21 -13.14
N ALA A 370 8.53 24.90 -12.03
CA ALA A 370 7.47 25.49 -11.20
C ALA A 370 6.76 26.64 -11.92
N VAL A 371 7.50 27.46 -12.67
CA VAL A 371 6.96 28.55 -13.49
C VAL A 371 6.10 27.99 -14.62
N VAL A 372 6.54 26.92 -15.30
CA VAL A 372 5.77 26.25 -16.37
C VAL A 372 4.47 25.64 -15.84
N SER A 373 4.50 25.01 -14.66
CA SER A 373 3.31 24.42 -14.03
C SER A 373 2.28 25.48 -13.61
N LEU A 374 2.74 26.58 -13.01
CA LEU A 374 1.87 27.71 -12.64
C LEU A 374 1.28 28.40 -13.87
N GLN A 375 2.05 28.54 -14.95
CA GLN A 375 1.61 29.17 -16.20
C GLN A 375 0.60 28.30 -16.96
N LEU A 376 0.70 26.96 -16.84
CA LEU A 376 -0.30 26.03 -17.36
C LEU A 376 -1.60 26.04 -16.53
N SER A 377 -1.52 26.17 -15.22
CA SER A 377 -2.69 26.31 -14.35
C SER A 377 -3.40 27.66 -14.54
N LEU A 378 -2.65 28.74 -14.74
CA LEU A 378 -3.20 30.08 -15.00
C LEU A 378 -3.90 30.15 -16.35
N SER A 379 -3.32 29.60 -17.42
CA SER A 379 -3.96 29.58 -18.75
C SER A 379 -5.28 28.77 -18.74
N ARG A 380 -5.35 27.67 -17.97
CA ARG A 380 -6.58 26.91 -17.76
C ARG A 380 -7.62 27.69 -16.96
N LEU A 381 -7.19 28.40 -15.93
CA LEU A 381 -8.08 29.26 -15.14
C LEU A 381 -8.64 30.40 -15.99
N GLU A 382 -7.82 31.05 -16.83
CA GLU A 382 -8.25 32.08 -17.76
C GLU A 382 -9.25 31.55 -18.79
N THR A 383 -9.02 30.33 -19.29
CA THR A 383 -9.97 29.66 -20.20
C THR A 383 -11.31 29.42 -19.51
N ILE A 384 -11.31 28.92 -18.27
CA ILE A 384 -12.54 28.68 -17.49
C ILE A 384 -13.22 30.01 -17.10
N SER A 385 -12.43 31.02 -16.74
CA SER A 385 -12.89 32.37 -16.41
C SER A 385 -13.61 33.01 -17.59
N SER A 386 -13.05 32.85 -18.81
CA SER A 386 -13.68 33.27 -20.06
C SER A 386 -14.97 32.48 -20.34
N LEU A 387 -14.94 31.15 -20.21
CA LEU A 387 -16.11 30.28 -20.40
C LEU A 387 -17.28 30.62 -19.45
N LEU A 388 -16.97 31.01 -18.22
CA LEU A 388 -17.98 31.37 -17.21
C LEU A 388 -18.33 32.85 -17.22
N ASN A 389 -17.68 33.67 -18.05
CA ASN A 389 -17.79 35.13 -18.06
C ASN A 389 -17.63 35.75 -16.66
N LEU A 390 -16.68 35.24 -15.88
CA LEU A 390 -16.38 35.69 -14.52
C LEU A 390 -14.91 36.11 -14.44
N PRO A 391 -14.54 37.11 -13.63
CA PRO A 391 -13.14 37.42 -13.39
C PRO A 391 -12.44 36.25 -12.68
N PRO A 392 -11.12 36.00 -12.92
CA PRO A 392 -10.44 34.79 -12.45
C PRO A 392 -10.56 34.50 -10.95
N ALA A 393 -10.59 35.54 -10.11
CA ALA A 393 -10.79 35.42 -8.67
C ALA A 393 -12.20 34.92 -8.30
N ALA A 394 -13.23 35.40 -9.00
CA ALA A 394 -14.60 34.91 -8.82
C ALA A 394 -14.75 33.48 -9.36
N THR A 395 -14.08 33.17 -10.48
CA THR A 395 -14.03 31.82 -11.04
C THR A 395 -13.49 30.79 -10.05
N ILE A 396 -12.41 31.11 -9.32
CA ILE A 396 -11.87 30.20 -8.29
C ILE A 396 -12.91 29.94 -7.19
N ASN A 397 -13.54 30.99 -6.66
CA ASN A 397 -14.54 30.84 -5.61
C ASN A 397 -15.75 30.01 -6.09
N THR A 398 -16.23 30.28 -7.31
CA THR A 398 -17.30 29.51 -7.93
C THR A 398 -16.92 28.04 -8.12
N LEU A 399 -15.68 27.72 -8.52
CA LEU A 399 -15.20 26.34 -8.63
C LEU A 399 -15.10 25.63 -7.27
N VAL A 400 -14.76 26.36 -6.21
CA VAL A 400 -14.72 25.84 -4.84
C VAL A 400 -16.13 25.55 -4.34
N ASP A 401 -17.07 26.48 -4.53
CA ASP A 401 -18.47 26.32 -4.17
C ASP A 401 -19.10 25.12 -4.90
N TRP A 402 -18.76 24.91 -6.18
CA TRP A 402 -19.20 23.76 -6.97
C TRP A 402 -18.62 22.44 -6.50
N ALA A 403 -17.34 22.43 -6.11
CA ALA A 403 -16.72 21.24 -5.52
C ALA A 403 -17.36 20.87 -4.18
N GLU A 404 -17.71 21.86 -3.36
CA GLU A 404 -18.39 21.66 -2.09
C GLU A 404 -19.83 21.16 -2.27
N ALA A 405 -20.58 21.75 -3.20
CA ALA A 405 -21.92 21.31 -3.55
C ALA A 405 -21.93 19.86 -4.09
N GLY A 406 -20.99 19.52 -4.98
CA GLY A 406 -20.84 18.15 -5.50
C GLY A 406 -20.47 17.14 -4.41
N ALA A 407 -19.57 17.51 -3.49
CA ALA A 407 -19.22 16.66 -2.34
C ALA A 407 -20.36 16.53 -1.33
N SER A 408 -21.24 17.52 -1.21
CA SER A 408 -22.45 17.44 -0.38
C SER A 408 -23.50 16.52 -1.00
N LEU A 409 -23.73 16.65 -2.32
CA LEU A 409 -24.66 15.80 -3.06
C LEU A 409 -24.22 14.33 -3.03
N ALA A 410 -22.93 14.06 -3.25
CA ALA A 410 -22.37 12.71 -3.15
C ALA A 410 -22.60 12.05 -1.80
N ARG A 411 -22.50 12.82 -0.71
CA ARG A 411 -22.78 12.33 0.66
C ARG A 411 -24.25 12.00 0.85
N HIS A 412 -25.13 12.81 0.27
CA HIS A 412 -26.58 12.59 0.37
C HIS A 412 -27.05 11.41 -0.48
N LEU A 413 -26.34 11.12 -1.58
CA LEU A 413 -26.60 10.02 -2.50
C LEU A 413 -25.75 8.76 -2.19
N GLU A 414 -25.01 8.75 -1.08
CA GLU A 414 -24.16 7.61 -0.65
C GLU A 414 -23.17 7.12 -1.72
N ILE A 415 -22.62 8.04 -2.53
CA ILE A 415 -21.64 7.70 -3.58
C ILE A 415 -20.25 7.59 -2.96
N ASP A 416 -19.74 6.36 -2.83
CA ASP A 416 -18.44 6.06 -2.19
C ASP A 416 -17.23 6.69 -2.90
N ASN A 417 -17.32 6.95 -4.21
CA ASN A 417 -16.29 7.63 -5.01
C ASN A 417 -16.92 8.68 -5.92
N PRO A 418 -17.06 9.94 -5.45
CA PRO A 418 -17.71 10.98 -6.22
C PRO A 418 -16.79 11.51 -7.31
N THR A 419 -16.81 10.84 -8.47
CA THR A 419 -16.35 11.45 -9.71
C THR A 419 -17.49 12.27 -10.32
N PRO A 420 -17.20 13.33 -11.11
CA PRO A 420 -18.23 14.08 -11.82
C PRO A 420 -19.15 13.18 -12.67
N GLU A 421 -18.58 12.11 -13.25
CA GLU A 421 -19.31 11.13 -14.06
C GLU A 421 -20.26 10.28 -13.20
N ALA A 422 -19.78 9.75 -12.07
CA ALA A 422 -20.61 8.96 -11.16
C ALA A 422 -21.77 9.77 -10.57
N LEU A 423 -21.52 11.05 -10.23
CA LEU A 423 -22.57 11.99 -9.80
C LEU A 423 -23.59 12.26 -10.92
N SER A 424 -23.11 12.52 -12.14
CA SER A 424 -23.97 12.75 -13.31
C SER A 424 -24.86 11.53 -13.61
N ASP A 425 -24.29 10.33 -13.59
CA ASP A 425 -25.02 9.10 -13.93
C ASP A 425 -26.12 8.80 -12.91
N HIS A 426 -25.84 9.03 -11.61
CA HIS A 426 -26.83 8.83 -10.56
C HIS A 426 -27.94 9.89 -10.56
N VAL A 427 -27.62 11.14 -10.90
CA VAL A 427 -28.64 12.18 -11.11
C VAL A 427 -29.54 11.84 -12.30
N LYS A 428 -28.98 11.33 -13.42
CA LYS A 428 -29.76 10.86 -14.57
C LYS A 428 -30.66 9.68 -14.23
N GLU A 429 -30.18 8.75 -13.41
CA GLU A 429 -30.96 7.62 -12.90
C GLU A 429 -32.16 8.10 -12.06
N LEU A 430 -31.96 9.09 -11.20
CA LEU A 430 -33.03 9.72 -10.42
C LEU A 430 -34.05 10.43 -11.32
N GLU A 431 -33.61 11.14 -12.35
CA GLU A 431 -34.51 11.79 -13.33
C GLU A 431 -35.34 10.75 -14.10
N GLN A 432 -34.74 9.64 -14.53
CA GLN A 432 -35.46 8.54 -15.20
C GLN A 432 -36.49 7.88 -14.27
N ASN A 433 -36.13 7.64 -13.02
CA ASN A 433 -37.04 7.10 -12.01
C ASN A 433 -38.19 8.06 -11.71
N TYR A 434 -37.94 9.36 -11.69
CA TYR A 434 -38.98 10.38 -11.53
C TYR A 434 -39.95 10.41 -12.72
N VAL A 435 -39.43 10.38 -13.96
CA VAL A 435 -40.26 10.33 -15.18
C VAL A 435 -41.13 9.07 -15.18
N PHE A 436 -40.60 7.92 -14.76
CA PHE A 436 -41.34 6.67 -14.63
C PHE A 436 -42.47 6.74 -13.57
N LEU A 437 -42.19 7.34 -12.41
CA LEU A 437 -43.19 7.51 -11.34
C LEU A 437 -44.29 8.54 -11.69
N SER A 438 -43.94 9.59 -12.43
CA SER A 438 -44.89 10.62 -12.87
C SER A 438 -45.81 10.15 -14.01
N SER A 439 -45.40 9.14 -14.78
CA SER A 439 -46.20 8.56 -15.86
C SER A 439 -47.15 7.45 -15.39
N ASN A 440 -46.83 6.78 -14.26
CA ASN A 440 -47.69 5.75 -13.66
C ASN A 440 -48.77 6.29 -12.70
N THR A 441 -48.77 7.58 -12.36
CA THR A 441 -49.73 8.17 -11.42
C THR A 441 -51.00 8.71 -12.09
N LYS A 442 -51.18 8.54 -13.41
CA LYS A 442 -52.36 9.00 -14.14
C LYS A 442 -53.54 8.01 -14.24
N SER A 443 -53.46 6.84 -13.61
CA SER A 443 -54.61 5.91 -13.59
C SER A 443 -54.64 5.05 -12.33
N LEU A 444 -55.42 5.46 -11.32
CA LEU A 444 -56.46 4.60 -10.70
C LEU A 444 -57.29 5.40 -9.68
N PRO A 445 -58.57 5.04 -9.47
CA PRO A 445 -59.53 5.80 -8.70
C PRO A 445 -59.48 5.47 -7.21
N SER A 446 -59.91 6.46 -6.43
CA SER A 446 -60.05 6.45 -4.97
C SER A 446 -60.96 5.34 -4.47
N GLU A 447 -60.45 4.42 -3.64
CA GLU A 447 -61.26 3.75 -2.64
C GLU A 447 -60.51 3.55 -1.30
N THR A 448 -61.26 3.82 -0.25
CA THR A 448 -60.95 3.89 1.17
C THR A 448 -60.58 2.53 1.76
N THR A 449 -59.45 2.41 2.48
CA THR A 449 -59.38 1.61 3.71
C THR A 449 -58.13 1.90 4.54
N THR A 450 -58.35 1.94 5.85
CA THR A 450 -57.40 2.22 6.93
C THR A 450 -56.48 1.03 7.21
N HIS A 451 -55.16 1.23 7.10
CA HIS A 451 -54.17 0.43 7.85
C HIS A 451 -52.88 1.23 8.08
N THR A 452 -52.49 1.32 9.34
CA THR A 452 -51.34 2.10 9.85
C THR A 452 -50.02 1.36 9.59
N GLN A 453 -49.11 1.97 8.84
CA GLN A 453 -47.69 1.57 8.70
C GLN A 453 -46.80 2.73 9.18
N PRO A 454 -45.68 2.47 9.89
CA PRO A 454 -44.77 3.51 10.33
C PRO A 454 -43.67 3.74 9.27
N GLY A 455 -43.47 5.00 8.87
CA GLY A 455 -42.32 5.42 8.06
C GLY A 455 -42.61 6.26 6.82
N SER A 456 -43.82 6.82 6.63
CA SER A 456 -44.03 7.78 5.54
C SER A 456 -43.45 9.14 5.92
N MET A 457 -42.39 9.57 5.22
CA MET A 457 -41.96 10.98 5.18
C MET A 457 -43.18 11.89 5.10
N SER A 458 -43.17 13.00 5.84
CA SER A 458 -44.31 13.91 5.81
C SER A 458 -44.46 14.50 4.40
N ASN A 459 -45.70 14.76 4.00
CA ASN A 459 -46.01 15.34 2.69
C ASN A 459 -45.29 16.69 2.47
N ASP A 460 -44.94 17.39 3.55
CA ASP A 460 -44.15 18.63 3.53
C ASP A 460 -42.65 18.39 3.33
N GLU A 461 -42.09 17.30 3.87
CA GLU A 461 -40.71 16.89 3.58
C GLU A 461 -40.58 16.39 2.14
N GLN A 462 -41.57 15.65 1.64
CA GLN A 462 -41.61 15.20 0.25
C GLN A 462 -41.72 16.39 -0.72
N LYS A 463 -42.54 17.40 -0.40
CA LYS A 463 -42.61 18.66 -1.16
C LYS A 463 -41.33 19.49 -1.09
N ARG A 464 -40.66 19.55 0.07
CA ARG A 464 -39.36 20.23 0.20
C ARG A 464 -38.26 19.53 -0.61
N LEU A 465 -38.26 18.20 -0.62
CA LEU A 465 -37.34 17.42 -1.43
C LEU A 465 -37.62 17.61 -2.93
N LEU A 466 -38.90 17.65 -3.33
CA LEU A 466 -39.31 17.96 -4.70
C LEU A 466 -38.91 19.37 -5.16
N ILE A 467 -39.05 20.38 -4.30
CA ILE A 467 -38.64 21.76 -4.61
C ILE A 467 -37.11 21.87 -4.73
N SER A 468 -36.37 21.19 -3.85
CA SER A 468 -34.90 21.16 -3.89
C SER A 468 -34.37 20.42 -5.12
N VAL A 469 -34.97 19.28 -5.49
CA VAL A 469 -34.61 18.52 -6.70
C VAL A 469 -34.94 19.29 -7.97
N ALA A 470 -36.10 19.95 -8.05
CA ALA A 470 -36.47 20.78 -9.19
C ALA A 470 -35.54 22.00 -9.34
N SER A 471 -35.13 22.64 -8.23
CA SER A 471 -34.14 23.73 -8.24
C SER A 471 -32.76 23.26 -8.70
N LEU A 472 -32.38 22.02 -8.34
CA LEU A 472 -31.11 21.42 -8.71
C LEU A 472 -31.09 21.00 -10.20
N SER A 473 -32.13 20.33 -10.69
CA SER A 473 -32.27 19.98 -12.11
C SER A 473 -32.32 21.23 -13.00
N ASN A 474 -33.00 22.31 -12.59
CA ASN A 474 -32.97 23.58 -13.35
C ASN A 474 -31.58 24.20 -13.42
N SER A 475 -30.77 24.06 -12.35
CA SER A 475 -29.38 24.55 -12.32
C SER A 475 -28.47 23.71 -13.22
N VAL A 476 -28.69 22.39 -13.27
CA VAL A 476 -27.95 21.46 -14.13
C VAL A 476 -28.37 21.57 -15.60
N GLU A 477 -29.64 21.81 -15.89
CA GLU A 477 -30.15 22.05 -17.26
C GLU A 477 -29.64 23.39 -17.81
N PHE A 478 -29.63 24.44 -16.98
CA PHE A 478 -29.00 25.73 -17.33
C PHE A 478 -27.50 25.57 -17.64
N LEU A 479 -26.78 24.78 -16.84
CA LEU A 479 -25.36 24.45 -17.07
C LEU A 479 -25.15 23.63 -18.35
N THR A 480 -26.03 22.67 -18.63
CA THR A 480 -25.96 21.83 -19.83
C THR A 480 -26.23 22.66 -21.08
N ARG A 481 -27.21 23.58 -21.04
CA ARG A 481 -27.45 24.57 -22.11
C ARG A 481 -26.25 25.49 -22.31
N ALA A 482 -25.70 26.08 -21.25
CA ALA A 482 -24.54 26.96 -21.35
C ALA A 482 -23.31 26.26 -21.96
N LEU A 483 -23.09 24.99 -21.63
CA LEU A 483 -21.99 24.17 -22.17
C LEU A 483 -22.23 23.68 -23.61
N VAL A 484 -23.48 23.43 -24.00
CA VAL A 484 -23.84 22.98 -25.35
C VAL A 484 -23.94 24.16 -26.32
N GLU A 485 -24.49 25.29 -25.88
CA GLU A 485 -24.65 26.51 -26.69
C GLU A 485 -23.31 27.29 -26.82
N GLY A 486 -22.38 27.14 -25.85
CA GLY A 486 -21.02 27.69 -25.93
C GLY A 486 -20.09 27.01 -26.97
N LYS A 487 -20.54 25.95 -27.65
CA LYS A 487 -19.78 25.26 -28.72
C LYS A 487 -19.99 25.84 -30.12
N SER A 488 -20.73 26.92 -30.28
CA SER A 488 -20.92 27.55 -31.59
C SER A 488 -20.61 29.03 -31.49
N TYR A 489 -19.33 29.40 -31.55
CA TYR A 489 -18.82 30.57 -32.28
C TYR A 489 -17.29 30.56 -32.19
N SER A 490 -16.62 30.10 -33.24
CA SER A 490 -15.31 30.62 -33.62
C SER A 490 -15.29 30.84 -35.13
N THR A 491 -15.65 32.08 -35.48
CA THR A 491 -14.93 32.95 -36.44
C THR A 491 -14.50 32.35 -37.79
N ASP A 492 -15.35 32.57 -38.79
CA ASP A 492 -14.89 32.98 -40.12
C ASP A 492 -14.34 34.40 -40.00
N PHE A 493 -13.02 34.56 -40.13
CA PHE A 493 -12.41 35.81 -40.56
C PHE A 493 -11.17 35.50 -41.38
N SER A 494 -11.28 35.70 -42.68
CA SER A 494 -10.17 35.84 -43.61
C SER A 494 -10.59 36.83 -44.68
N GLN A 495 -9.89 37.98 -44.75
CA GLN A 495 -9.28 38.52 -45.98
C GLN A 495 -9.01 40.04 -45.88
N SER A 496 -7.75 40.40 -46.12
CA SER A 496 -7.24 41.45 -47.03
C SER A 496 -5.75 41.66 -46.65
N ASP A 497 -4.74 41.80 -47.50
CA ASP A 497 -4.60 41.81 -48.95
C ASP A 497 -3.09 41.69 -49.28
N ARG A 498 -2.81 41.33 -50.54
CA ARG A 498 -1.57 41.51 -51.35
C ARG A 498 -0.65 40.30 -51.61
N GLU A 499 -0.93 39.68 -52.76
CA GLU A 499 -0.11 38.95 -53.75
C GLU A 499 1.18 39.68 -54.25
N PRO A 500 1.97 39.13 -55.22
CA PRO A 500 2.48 37.76 -55.42
C PRO A 500 3.98 37.73 -55.90
N VAL A 501 4.55 36.54 -56.21
CA VAL A 501 5.26 36.20 -57.48
C VAL A 501 5.99 34.82 -57.42
N ALA A 502 5.53 33.91 -58.30
CA ALA A 502 6.21 32.93 -59.17
C ALA A 502 6.95 31.64 -58.67
N ASN A 503 6.36 30.50 -59.08
CA ASN A 503 6.92 29.38 -59.89
C ASN A 503 8.04 28.45 -59.35
N ARG A 504 7.73 27.14 -59.20
CA ARG A 504 7.99 26.05 -60.19
C ARG A 504 7.64 24.63 -59.65
N HIS A 505 7.09 23.82 -60.56
CA HIS A 505 6.74 22.37 -60.57
C HIS A 505 7.98 21.41 -60.63
N PRO A 506 7.87 20.05 -60.82
CA PRO A 506 7.11 19.00 -60.10
C PRO A 506 7.80 17.60 -59.99
N LYS A 507 7.10 16.60 -59.40
CA LYS A 507 7.03 15.12 -59.67
C LYS A 507 8.27 14.19 -59.56
N HIS A 508 8.14 13.09 -58.80
CA HIS A 508 7.94 11.73 -59.37
C HIS A 508 7.57 10.64 -58.34
N GLU A 509 6.83 9.67 -58.86
CA GLU A 509 6.17 8.49 -58.28
C GLU A 509 6.81 7.22 -58.89
N ARG A 510 6.91 6.09 -58.16
CA ARG A 510 6.79 4.71 -58.69
C ARG A 510 6.86 3.57 -57.65
N GLN A 511 6.23 2.46 -58.03
CA GLN A 511 5.76 1.28 -57.29
C GLN A 511 6.54 -0.04 -57.59
N LEU A 512 6.39 -1.01 -56.67
CA LEU A 512 6.08 -2.47 -56.81
C LEU A 512 7.05 -3.54 -57.38
N LYS A 513 6.99 -4.72 -56.69
CA LYS A 513 7.03 -6.17 -57.07
C LYS A 513 8.11 -7.00 -56.33
N ASP A 514 7.79 -8.02 -55.49
CA ASP A 514 7.26 -9.40 -55.69
C ASP A 514 8.25 -10.44 -56.27
N HIS A 515 8.57 -11.50 -55.49
CA HIS A 515 8.49 -12.94 -55.86
C HIS A 515 9.12 -13.92 -54.82
N ASP A 516 8.29 -14.87 -54.37
CA ASP A 516 8.41 -16.35 -54.27
C ASP A 516 9.59 -17.15 -53.63
N ARG A 517 9.12 -18.30 -53.09
CA ARG A 517 9.63 -19.46 -52.32
C ARG A 517 10.24 -20.57 -53.24
N PRO A 518 10.53 -21.86 -52.86
CA PRO A 518 10.61 -22.57 -51.55
C PRO A 518 11.73 -23.69 -51.40
N ASP A 519 11.66 -24.49 -50.31
CA ASP A 519 12.01 -25.93 -50.12
C ASP A 519 13.49 -26.40 -49.94
N VAL A 520 13.95 -27.47 -49.23
CA VAL A 520 13.44 -28.57 -48.33
C VAL A 520 14.64 -29.51 -47.89
N TYR A 521 14.48 -30.35 -46.83
CA TYR A 521 15.25 -31.57 -46.37
C TYR A 521 16.71 -31.45 -45.85
N SER A 522 17.35 -32.40 -45.14
CA SER A 522 17.15 -33.28 -43.94
C SER A 522 18.36 -34.24 -43.84
N HIS A 523 18.83 -34.62 -42.64
CA HIS A 523 19.40 -35.95 -42.24
C HIS A 523 20.21 -35.85 -40.92
N ASN A 524 19.85 -36.59 -39.85
CA ASN A 524 20.27 -37.93 -39.38
C ASN A 524 21.73 -38.02 -38.86
N LEU A 525 22.02 -38.31 -37.56
CA LEU A 525 21.89 -39.54 -36.72
C LEU A 525 23.16 -40.43 -36.72
N THR A 526 23.79 -40.62 -35.53
CA THR A 526 24.47 -41.83 -34.96
C THR A 526 25.65 -41.41 -34.03
N LYS A 527 26.16 -42.11 -33.00
CA LYS A 527 25.79 -43.25 -32.10
C LYS A 527 27.05 -43.51 -31.20
N ILE A 528 26.90 -44.20 -30.06
CA ILE A 528 27.83 -45.21 -29.44
C ILE A 528 28.47 -44.94 -28.03
N MET A 529 28.20 -45.93 -27.14
CA MET A 529 28.88 -46.51 -25.93
C MET A 529 28.96 -45.73 -24.60
N GLN A 530 28.50 -46.20 -23.42
CA GLN A 530 28.52 -47.48 -22.64
C GLN A 530 29.72 -47.70 -21.68
N SER A 531 29.42 -47.73 -20.37
CA SER A 531 29.93 -48.57 -19.23
C SER A 531 29.94 -47.73 -17.93
N LYS A 532 29.18 -48.02 -16.86
CA LYS A 532 29.08 -49.12 -15.87
C LYS A 532 29.99 -48.97 -14.62
N GLU A 533 29.32 -48.83 -13.48
CA GLU A 533 29.58 -49.33 -12.11
C GLU A 533 30.86 -48.90 -11.35
N THR A 534 30.69 -48.20 -10.21
CA THR A 534 30.73 -48.81 -8.86
C THR A 534 30.53 -47.78 -7.74
N SER A 535 29.94 -48.27 -6.67
CA SER A 535 29.59 -47.67 -5.38
C SER A 535 30.77 -47.17 -4.55
N ASN A 536 30.65 -46.00 -3.89
CA ASN A 536 30.93 -45.94 -2.45
C ASN A 536 30.33 -44.70 -1.75
N SER A 537 29.86 -44.96 -0.53
CA SER A 537 29.31 -44.00 0.42
C SER A 537 30.42 -43.16 1.05
N GLN A 538 30.28 -41.82 1.08
CA GLN A 538 30.71 -40.97 2.21
C GLN A 538 30.35 -39.48 2.00
N LYS A 539 29.61 -38.95 2.99
CA LYS A 539 29.53 -37.57 3.52
C LYS A 539 29.83 -36.40 2.57
N LYS A 540 28.76 -35.70 2.13
CA LYS A 540 28.86 -34.41 1.41
C LYS A 540 29.09 -33.22 2.36
N PRO A 541 30.09 -32.35 2.07
CA PRO A 541 30.14 -30.97 2.55
C PRO A 541 29.25 -30.09 1.66
N ARG A 542 28.49 -29.17 2.27
CA ARG A 542 27.59 -28.27 1.54
C ARG A 542 28.41 -27.10 0.96
N LYS A 543 28.91 -27.28 -0.27
CA LYS A 543 29.49 -26.21 -1.09
C LYS A 543 28.37 -25.40 -1.76
N THR A 544 28.44 -24.10 -1.57
CA THR A 544 27.71 -23.03 -2.25
C THR A 544 28.27 -22.82 -3.66
N SER A 545 27.40 -22.81 -4.66
CA SER A 545 27.67 -22.22 -5.98
C SER A 545 26.38 -21.56 -6.48
N SER A 546 26.02 -20.41 -5.91
CA SER A 546 25.11 -19.47 -6.57
C SER A 546 25.97 -18.56 -7.43
N GLU A 547 26.23 -18.97 -8.66
CA GLU A 547 26.88 -18.12 -9.65
C GLU A 547 25.99 -16.92 -9.97
N ASN A 548 26.63 -15.74 -10.04
CA ASN A 548 26.07 -14.47 -10.43
C ASN A 548 25.35 -14.57 -11.78
N ARG A 549 24.03 -14.69 -11.77
CA ARG A 549 23.21 -14.37 -12.94
C ARG A 549 22.95 -12.87 -12.92
N GLY A 550 23.53 -12.14 -13.88
CA GLY A 550 23.21 -10.74 -14.13
C GLY A 550 21.70 -10.55 -14.37
N ARG A 551 21.19 -9.32 -14.24
CA ARG A 551 19.75 -9.03 -14.48
C ARG A 551 19.35 -9.45 -15.90
N ASP A 552 18.66 -10.58 -15.99
CA ASP A 552 18.05 -11.05 -17.23
C ASP A 552 17.01 -10.03 -17.73
N SER A 553 17.01 -9.75 -19.03
CA SER A 553 15.98 -8.91 -19.63
C SER A 553 14.60 -9.55 -19.46
N SER A 554 13.55 -8.73 -19.41
CA SER A 554 12.16 -9.22 -19.30
C SER A 554 11.79 -10.24 -20.38
N LYS A 555 12.43 -10.19 -21.56
CA LYS A 555 12.20 -11.15 -22.66
C LYS A 555 12.78 -12.53 -22.34
N VAL A 556 13.99 -12.58 -21.76
CA VAL A 556 14.64 -13.83 -21.35
C VAL A 556 13.83 -14.52 -20.25
N MET A 557 13.35 -13.75 -19.28
CA MET A 557 12.50 -14.29 -18.20
C MET A 557 11.21 -14.93 -18.72
N ILE A 558 10.52 -14.27 -19.67
CA ILE A 558 9.29 -14.80 -20.26
C ILE A 558 9.59 -16.07 -21.07
N GLN A 559 10.68 -16.07 -21.85
CA GLN A 559 11.09 -17.22 -22.62
C GLN A 559 11.41 -18.43 -21.73
N ASP A 560 12.09 -18.21 -20.62
CA ASP A 560 12.39 -19.25 -19.63
C ASP A 560 11.14 -19.88 -19.03
N ILE A 561 10.09 -19.10 -18.79
CA ILE A 561 8.84 -19.64 -18.25
C ILE A 561 8.10 -20.44 -19.34
N ASN A 562 8.10 -19.96 -20.59
CA ASN A 562 7.54 -20.70 -21.72
C ASN A 562 8.25 -22.04 -21.95
N ASN A 563 9.58 -22.04 -21.92
CA ASN A 563 10.39 -23.25 -22.05
C ASN A 563 10.07 -24.28 -20.93
N ALA A 564 9.80 -23.81 -19.70
CA ALA A 564 9.40 -24.68 -18.60
C ALA A 564 8.01 -25.29 -18.81
N ILE A 565 7.05 -24.50 -19.31
CA ILE A 565 5.70 -25.00 -19.66
C ILE A 565 5.83 -26.11 -20.71
N ASP A 566 6.59 -25.88 -21.78
CA ASP A 566 6.76 -26.83 -22.88
C ASP A 566 7.47 -28.10 -22.40
N ALA A 567 8.48 -27.98 -21.53
CA ALA A 567 9.17 -29.12 -20.95
C ALA A 567 8.24 -30.00 -20.12
N VAL A 568 7.32 -29.41 -19.34
CA VAL A 568 6.34 -30.16 -18.56
C VAL A 568 5.26 -30.79 -19.44
N MET A 569 4.79 -30.09 -20.48
CA MET A 569 3.86 -30.66 -21.45
C MET A 569 4.47 -31.87 -22.16
N LYS A 570 5.68 -31.70 -22.73
CA LYS A 570 6.42 -32.79 -23.38
C LYS A 570 6.66 -33.97 -22.44
N PHE A 571 6.97 -33.70 -21.17
CA PHE A 571 7.06 -34.73 -20.15
C PHE A 571 5.71 -35.44 -20.01
N ASN A 572 4.60 -34.75 -19.81
CA ASN A 572 3.31 -35.42 -19.64
C ASN A 572 2.81 -36.18 -20.88
N ASP A 573 3.16 -35.71 -22.08
CA ASP A 573 2.79 -36.30 -23.37
C ASP A 573 3.59 -37.55 -23.73
N ALA A 574 4.64 -37.90 -22.96
CA ALA A 574 5.44 -39.09 -23.22
C ALA A 574 4.56 -40.36 -23.25
N PRO A 575 4.67 -41.19 -24.31
CA PRO A 575 3.80 -42.35 -24.49
C PRO A 575 4.01 -43.37 -23.36
N GLY A 576 2.92 -43.92 -22.84
CA GLY A 576 2.96 -44.89 -21.74
C GLY A 576 3.23 -44.29 -20.36
N ARG A 577 3.31 -42.96 -20.22
CA ARG A 577 3.51 -42.32 -18.91
C ARG A 577 2.30 -42.52 -17.98
N PRO A 578 2.46 -43.15 -16.81
CA PRO A 578 1.37 -43.32 -15.85
C PRO A 578 0.80 -41.97 -15.41
N HIS A 579 -0.53 -41.90 -15.27
CA HIS A 579 -1.22 -40.68 -14.86
C HIS A 579 -0.64 -40.08 -13.56
N LYS A 580 -0.31 -40.93 -12.57
CA LYS A 580 0.25 -40.51 -11.28
C LYS A 580 1.68 -39.94 -11.36
N GLN A 581 2.38 -40.10 -12.48
CA GLN A 581 3.71 -39.51 -12.70
C GLN A 581 3.63 -38.13 -13.37
N LYS A 582 2.48 -37.75 -13.94
CA LYS A 582 2.31 -36.49 -14.66
C LYS A 582 2.26 -35.30 -13.70
N PHE A 583 2.56 -34.09 -14.18
CA PHE A 583 2.51 -32.86 -13.40
C PHE A 583 1.44 -31.92 -13.93
N ARG A 584 0.55 -31.43 -13.06
CA ARG A 584 -0.28 -30.25 -13.36
C ARG A 584 0.63 -29.02 -13.43
N ILE A 585 0.48 -28.26 -14.52
CA ILE A 585 1.19 -27.00 -14.73
C ILE A 585 0.49 -25.93 -13.90
N ASN A 586 1.17 -25.39 -12.89
CA ASN A 586 0.67 -24.31 -12.05
C ASN A 586 1.84 -23.43 -11.57
N ILE A 587 1.54 -22.36 -10.83
CA ILE A 587 2.57 -21.39 -10.38
C ILE A 587 3.68 -22.09 -9.60
N GLN A 588 3.36 -23.02 -8.70
CA GLN A 588 4.37 -23.69 -7.88
C GLN A 588 5.26 -24.62 -8.71
N THR A 589 4.67 -25.38 -9.63
CA THR A 589 5.39 -26.26 -10.56
C THR A 589 6.43 -25.48 -11.38
N LEU A 590 6.05 -24.33 -11.92
CA LEU A 590 6.94 -23.49 -12.72
C LEU A 590 7.93 -22.71 -11.85
N TYR A 591 7.56 -22.32 -10.63
CA TYR A 591 8.47 -21.70 -9.69
C TYR A 591 9.59 -22.66 -9.31
N ASP A 592 9.26 -23.93 -9.03
CA ASP A 592 10.24 -24.95 -8.64
C ASP A 592 11.24 -25.28 -9.76
N LEU A 593 10.84 -25.14 -11.04
CA LEU A 593 11.71 -25.34 -12.19
C LEU A 593 12.55 -24.10 -12.52
N THR A 594 11.92 -22.93 -12.55
CA THR A 594 12.52 -21.72 -13.14
C THR A 594 13.13 -20.77 -12.10
N ASN A 595 12.69 -20.89 -10.84
CA ASN A 595 12.99 -19.93 -9.76
C ASN A 595 12.66 -18.47 -10.14
N ARG A 596 11.72 -18.25 -11.07
CA ARG A 596 11.27 -16.91 -11.50
C ARG A 596 10.15 -16.39 -10.60
N ALA A 597 9.96 -15.07 -10.58
CA ALA A 597 8.95 -14.42 -9.75
C ALA A 597 7.53 -14.92 -10.09
N LYS A 598 6.72 -15.21 -9.06
CA LYS A 598 5.35 -15.74 -9.21
C LYS A 598 4.44 -14.84 -10.07
N ASN A 599 4.65 -13.53 -10.05
CA ASN A 599 3.88 -12.59 -10.88
C ASN A 599 4.17 -12.76 -12.37
N SER A 600 5.45 -12.93 -12.74
CA SER A 600 5.84 -13.19 -14.13
C SER A 600 5.30 -14.53 -14.61
N ILE A 601 5.34 -15.55 -13.74
CA ILE A 601 4.75 -16.87 -14.02
C ILE A 601 3.24 -16.74 -14.20
N SER A 602 2.54 -16.03 -13.32
CA SER A 602 1.10 -15.81 -13.40
C SER A 602 0.70 -15.12 -14.70
N LYS A 603 1.50 -14.14 -15.16
CA LYS A 603 1.27 -13.44 -16.42
C LYS A 603 1.37 -14.40 -17.62
N VAL A 604 2.45 -15.17 -17.71
CA VAL A 604 2.64 -16.13 -18.82
C VAL A 604 1.58 -17.25 -18.78
N LEU A 605 1.20 -17.73 -17.59
CA LEU A 605 0.11 -18.69 -17.44
C LEU A 605 -1.23 -18.13 -17.95
N SER A 606 -1.54 -16.86 -17.70
CA SER A 606 -2.76 -16.23 -18.22
C SER A 606 -2.73 -16.09 -19.74
N GLU A 607 -1.57 -15.83 -20.34
CA GLU A 607 -1.39 -15.73 -21.79
C GLU A 607 -1.53 -17.10 -22.50
N ARG A 608 -1.15 -18.20 -21.84
CA ARG A 608 -1.24 -19.58 -22.37
C ARG A 608 -2.36 -20.42 -21.73
N ASN A 609 -3.37 -19.78 -21.13
CA ASN A 609 -4.35 -20.48 -20.30
C ASN A 609 -5.15 -21.55 -21.07
N GLU A 610 -5.63 -21.23 -22.27
CA GLU A 610 -6.44 -22.15 -23.09
C GLU A 610 -5.68 -23.43 -23.46
N GLU A 611 -4.41 -23.29 -23.84
CA GLU A 611 -3.53 -24.40 -24.18
C GLU A 611 -3.23 -25.29 -22.96
N ILE A 612 -2.97 -24.66 -21.81
CA ILE A 612 -2.64 -25.34 -20.55
C ILE A 612 -3.84 -26.14 -20.03
N GLU A 613 -5.04 -25.54 -20.01
CA GLU A 613 -6.25 -26.24 -19.56
C GLU A 613 -6.62 -27.36 -20.53
N SER A 614 -6.51 -27.16 -21.86
CA SER A 614 -6.71 -28.24 -22.85
C SER A 614 -5.75 -29.43 -22.61
N HIS A 615 -4.51 -29.15 -22.23
CA HIS A 615 -3.55 -30.18 -21.87
C HIS A 615 -3.87 -30.85 -20.52
N HIS A 616 -4.37 -30.10 -19.52
CA HIS A 616 -4.83 -30.69 -18.25
C HIS A 616 -6.03 -31.60 -18.46
N GLU A 617 -7.00 -31.20 -19.27
CA GLU A 617 -8.17 -32.00 -19.62
C GLU A 617 -7.79 -33.30 -20.33
N ARG A 618 -6.91 -33.21 -21.36
CA ARG A 618 -6.40 -34.38 -22.11
C ARG A 618 -5.75 -35.43 -21.21
N HIS A 619 -5.12 -35.00 -20.12
CA HIS A 619 -4.44 -35.89 -19.17
C HIS A 619 -5.20 -36.10 -17.86
N GLN A 620 -6.42 -35.56 -17.74
CA GLN A 620 -7.29 -35.64 -16.56
C GLN A 620 -6.63 -35.10 -15.27
N LEU A 621 -5.81 -34.06 -15.37
CA LEU A 621 -5.06 -33.50 -14.25
C LEU A 621 -5.92 -32.51 -13.47
N ASP A 622 -6.49 -32.91 -12.33
CA ASP A 622 -7.29 -32.01 -11.48
C ASP A 622 -6.44 -30.96 -10.72
N ALA A 623 -7.10 -29.99 -10.07
CA ALA A 623 -6.45 -28.90 -9.35
C ALA A 623 -5.57 -29.37 -8.16
N TYR A 624 -5.82 -30.57 -7.63
CA TYR A 624 -5.11 -31.16 -6.50
C TYR A 624 -4.12 -32.25 -6.90
N HIS A 625 -3.99 -32.54 -8.20
CA HIS A 625 -3.24 -33.66 -8.74
C HIS A 625 -1.81 -33.72 -8.16
N ASN A 626 -1.07 -32.62 -8.18
CA ASN A 626 0.31 -32.59 -7.68
C ASN A 626 0.44 -32.94 -6.18
N LYS A 627 -0.61 -32.74 -5.37
CA LYS A 627 -0.61 -33.07 -3.94
C LYS A 627 -1.00 -34.52 -3.67
N SER A 628 -1.79 -35.15 -4.53
CA SER A 628 -2.31 -36.51 -4.37
C SER A 628 -1.43 -37.59 -5.00
N ARG A 629 -0.34 -37.20 -5.67
CA ARG A 629 0.60 -38.10 -6.34
C ARG A 629 1.33 -39.02 -5.37
N LYS A 630 0.99 -40.30 -5.42
CA LYS A 630 1.64 -41.39 -4.69
C LYS A 630 1.92 -42.59 -5.59
N ASP A 631 3.04 -43.26 -5.38
CA ASP A 631 3.37 -44.52 -6.05
C ASP A 631 2.45 -45.68 -5.59
N GLU A 632 2.68 -46.88 -6.11
CA GLU A 632 1.91 -48.08 -5.75
C GLU A 632 2.12 -48.51 -4.29
N GLN A 633 3.21 -48.07 -3.68
CA GLN A 633 3.58 -48.31 -2.29
C GLN A 633 3.06 -47.21 -1.34
N GLY A 634 2.37 -46.19 -1.87
CA GLY A 634 1.81 -45.08 -1.11
C GLY A 634 2.81 -43.98 -0.76
N ASN A 635 4.04 -44.03 -1.26
CA ASN A 635 5.02 -42.96 -1.10
C ASN A 635 4.72 -41.81 -2.04
N PHE A 636 4.96 -40.58 -1.59
CA PHE A 636 4.82 -39.41 -2.44
C PHE A 636 5.87 -39.40 -3.54
N TYR A 637 5.46 -39.07 -4.77
CA TYR A 637 6.42 -38.80 -5.84
C TYR A 637 7.32 -37.63 -5.49
N LEU A 638 8.54 -37.64 -6.02
CA LEU A 638 9.48 -36.55 -5.82
C LEU A 638 8.94 -35.24 -6.40
N PRO A 639 9.29 -34.09 -5.78
CA PRO A 639 8.97 -32.77 -6.33
C PRO A 639 9.55 -32.59 -7.73
N ILE A 640 8.92 -31.75 -8.56
CA ILE A 640 9.28 -31.59 -9.97
C ILE A 640 10.75 -31.20 -10.20
N LYS A 641 11.35 -30.42 -9.30
CA LYS A 641 12.76 -30.02 -9.35
C LYS A 641 13.75 -31.19 -9.23
N SER A 642 13.29 -32.35 -8.78
CA SER A 642 14.08 -33.57 -8.67
C SER A 642 13.89 -34.52 -9.86
N GLU A 643 13.02 -34.17 -10.81
CA GLU A 643 12.71 -34.99 -11.98
C GLU A 643 13.77 -34.80 -13.06
N THR A 644 14.61 -35.82 -13.25
CA THR A 644 15.76 -35.73 -14.16
C THR A 644 15.38 -35.76 -15.63
N GLU A 645 14.16 -36.21 -15.95
CA GLU A 645 13.65 -36.25 -17.33
C GLU A 645 13.05 -34.92 -17.80
N ILE A 646 12.78 -33.99 -16.88
CA ILE A 646 12.35 -32.63 -17.24
C ILE A 646 13.62 -31.81 -17.49
N ASP A 647 14.11 -31.89 -18.71
CA ASP A 647 15.36 -31.26 -19.17
C ASP A 647 15.21 -29.74 -19.36
N TYR A 648 14.87 -29.03 -18.29
CA TYR A 648 14.68 -27.59 -18.30
C TYR A 648 16.02 -26.82 -18.24
N GLN A 649 17.02 -27.37 -17.55
CA GLN A 649 18.33 -26.69 -17.40
C GLN A 649 19.02 -26.46 -18.75
N LYS A 650 18.94 -27.41 -19.69
CA LYS A 650 19.48 -27.25 -21.05
C LYS A 650 18.74 -26.20 -21.91
N LEU A 651 17.54 -25.78 -21.50
CA LEU A 651 16.77 -24.74 -22.21
C LEU A 651 17.11 -23.32 -21.73
N THR A 652 17.80 -23.19 -20.59
CA THR A 652 18.24 -21.90 -20.02
C THR A 652 19.73 -21.61 -20.21
N GLU A 653 20.52 -22.61 -20.61
CA GLU A 653 21.94 -22.46 -20.97
C GLU A 653 22.09 -22.27 -22.49
N ARG A 654 21.82 -21.07 -22.98
CA ARG A 654 22.37 -20.61 -24.27
C ARG A 654 23.08 -19.27 -24.08
N ASP A 655 24.32 -19.25 -24.58
CA ASP A 655 25.21 -18.10 -24.83
C ASP A 655 26.19 -17.63 -23.72
N LEU A 656 26.94 -18.57 -23.13
CA LEU A 656 28.23 -18.28 -22.48
C LEU A 656 29.48 -18.62 -23.34
N ILE A 657 29.31 -19.02 -24.62
CA ILE A 657 30.42 -19.51 -25.47
C ILE A 657 30.90 -18.48 -26.53
N SER A 658 30.52 -17.20 -26.47
CA SER A 658 30.92 -16.20 -27.49
C SER A 658 31.92 -15.11 -27.05
N LEU A 659 32.56 -15.20 -25.89
CA LEU A 659 33.47 -14.13 -25.41
C LEU A 659 34.87 -14.61 -25.03
N TYR A 660 35.57 -15.28 -25.94
CA TYR A 660 37.05 -15.29 -25.96
C TYR A 660 37.57 -15.42 -27.39
N PRO A 661 38.21 -14.40 -27.98
CA PRO A 661 39.09 -14.61 -29.12
C PRO A 661 40.40 -15.22 -28.61
N LEU A 662 40.74 -16.40 -29.14
CA LEU A 662 42.07 -16.99 -29.01
C LEU A 662 43.11 -16.04 -29.63
N SER A 663 43.92 -15.40 -28.79
CA SER A 663 45.14 -14.72 -29.24
C SER A 663 46.23 -15.77 -29.51
N SER A 664 46.69 -15.74 -30.75
CA SER A 664 47.83 -16.45 -31.34
C SER A 664 49.08 -16.56 -30.45
N SER A 665 49.62 -17.77 -30.36
CA SER A 665 51.01 -18.06 -30.05
C SER A 665 51.83 -18.21 -31.34
N SER A 666 52.92 -17.46 -31.45
CA SER A 666 54.17 -17.77 -32.18
C SER A 666 55.22 -16.71 -31.82
N PRO A 667 56.54 -16.99 -31.87
CA PRO A 667 57.21 -18.14 -32.50
C PRO A 667 57.44 -19.33 -31.56
#